data_AF-A0A329T1U6-F1
#
_entry.id   AF-A0A329T1U6-F1
#
_cell.length_a   1.000
_cell.length_b   1.000
_cell.length_c   1.000
_cell.angle_alpha   90.00
_cell.angle_beta   90.00
_cell.angle_gamma   90.00
#
_symmetry.space_group_name_H-M   'P 1'
#
loop_
_entity.id
_entity.type
_entity.pdbx_description
1 polymer ?
#
loop_
_entity_poly.entity_id
_entity_poly.type
_entity_poly.pdbx_seq_one_letter_code
_entity_poly.pdbx_strand_id
1 'polypeptide(L)'
;MEDEFLNAVFRFKHKAPRGCQDPELCKASVQHFAAFVANLEALEGQDQICGRVEPLGDDRVVPASAVTKHELDGLKEVCHRLEDDGTVRHTRGDVWYDPWLPMYGCAIQRTMLSATKVELKVIFVDGWERMLHFLPTGQCVHCSVPKTYHFLCCGDLDTDLVEKYEDAFQLELLQAQRRHGSLRSAKTHELGHQKTPQFIKAVVQRAIASITGISESCSITPQGGTTDVGQHTGGLPRDTCWPLVQAAIEQNLCCGKGLFRKTLVMFQLSLLQTEVHEVADVFGGECSVGVKHGCDAVDDLFFMLQDVDQQVVNLLESGYDVSVLQGQCTRLHGSIEGFVDALIRKTADQYVLPEEKTVQRLNDLKCGVEICSPKREEESNRNGSIEERQRRALISLEACEFLDGPSCGLEDLLEWEKSTTAPESYKLLCLRDRNSYVVREWRKQPQLISILDVEQRSRELLVVWIAFCLVQQKCAVEVPLCSQYNIALNWRDLKVAVLSNQVAITALQRVVKHIHGWNEKTKGPQLFHLTDQGPTFEFGREFVKTSEELKAAYKREVEVLETHVTCKWNEIESKKEEAVNLREELSSLNEELRSKQSELAIEEARLLQAYSYGNQWQYRESPSKTELQGKIRLCSSIIQQMEAKLKHAIAMPQYMVRPLPPTESDAYKVLFMLLMPRNLEILGNLCLTAQRSLAPAKSTTEMMAIPKLSHTTWQAFHHQYTPSQQSSYASDKVFTTSPSEVFLPQSYGPKSVDDLSSLSQYVSKCVWNPTLHGTALTWEDSVGQVLDPFKATPASVIDSFTEKLREPFEESQWLNTWPGESDTRGNLVYANLYQQPKDFE
;
A
#
# COMPACT_ATOMS: atom_id res chain seq x y z
N MET A 1 -18.65 -16.88 30.23
CA MET A 1 -19.97 -17.23 29.64
C MET A 1 -19.77 -17.92 28.28
N GLU A 2 -20.74 -18.64 27.69
CA GLU A 2 -20.55 -19.16 26.32
C GLU A 2 -20.64 -18.02 25.30
N ASP A 3 -19.55 -17.75 24.57
CA ASP A 3 -19.45 -16.73 23.50
C ASP A 3 -20.63 -16.76 22.51
N GLU A 4 -21.19 -17.95 22.29
CA GLU A 4 -22.33 -18.16 21.39
C GLU A 4 -23.61 -17.53 21.91
N PHE A 5 -23.85 -17.59 23.21
CA PHE A 5 -25.01 -16.98 23.85
C PHE A 5 -24.91 -15.45 23.84
N LEU A 6 -23.75 -14.90 24.19
CA LEU A 6 -23.51 -13.44 24.15
C LEU A 6 -23.68 -12.88 22.73
N ASN A 7 -23.17 -13.59 21.72
CA ASN A 7 -23.35 -13.18 20.33
C ASN A 7 -24.82 -13.28 19.87
N ALA A 8 -25.62 -14.21 20.41
CA ALA A 8 -27.05 -14.29 20.12
C ALA A 8 -27.84 -13.14 20.77
N VAL A 9 -27.46 -12.71 21.99
CA VAL A 9 -28.13 -11.62 22.72
C VAL A 9 -27.75 -10.25 22.17
N PHE A 10 -26.45 -9.98 22.03
CA PHE A 10 -25.93 -8.64 21.65
C PHE A 10 -25.70 -8.47 20.16
N ARG A 11 -25.49 -9.56 19.40
CA ARG A 11 -25.21 -9.52 17.95
C ARG A 11 -24.05 -8.61 17.59
N PHE A 12 -22.86 -8.98 18.04
CA PHE A 12 -21.62 -8.26 17.75
C PHE A 12 -21.47 -7.96 16.26
N LYS A 13 -21.39 -6.68 15.89
CA LYS A 13 -21.24 -6.27 14.48
C LYS A 13 -19.91 -6.72 13.88
N HIS A 14 -18.89 -6.94 14.72
CA HIS A 14 -17.57 -7.41 14.33
C HIS A 14 -17.40 -8.94 14.44
N LYS A 15 -18.42 -9.70 14.86
CA LYS A 15 -18.37 -11.17 14.81
C LYS A 15 -19.33 -11.71 13.77
N ALA A 16 -19.02 -12.89 13.25
CA ALA A 16 -19.90 -13.56 12.31
C ALA A 16 -21.24 -13.85 13.00
N PRO A 17 -22.37 -13.44 12.41
CA PRO A 17 -23.68 -13.80 12.93
C PRO A 17 -23.80 -15.31 12.83
N ARG A 18 -24.00 -15.97 13.97
CA ARG A 18 -24.30 -17.39 13.97
C ARG A 18 -25.80 -17.54 13.79
N GLY A 19 -26.22 -17.92 12.58
CA GLY A 19 -27.60 -18.33 12.29
C GLY A 19 -27.94 -19.68 12.95
N CYS A 20 -27.68 -19.79 14.26
CA CYS A 20 -27.94 -21.00 15.02
C CYS A 20 -29.45 -21.17 15.15
N GLN A 21 -29.94 -22.33 14.73
CA GLN A 21 -31.36 -22.72 14.80
C GLN A 21 -31.49 -23.97 15.67
N ASP A 22 -30.75 -24.00 16.78
CA ASP A 22 -30.69 -25.11 17.72
C ASP A 22 -31.68 -24.90 18.89
N PRO A 23 -32.62 -25.84 19.12
CA PRO A 23 -33.49 -25.80 20.29
C PRO A 23 -32.75 -25.72 21.63
N GLU A 24 -31.54 -26.27 21.75
CA GLU A 24 -30.77 -26.23 22.99
C GLU A 24 -30.30 -24.81 23.33
N LEU A 25 -30.04 -23.96 22.33
CA LEU A 25 -29.74 -22.55 22.55
C LEU A 25 -30.96 -21.77 23.09
N CYS A 26 -32.18 -22.13 22.67
CA CYS A 26 -33.39 -21.56 23.26
C CYS A 26 -33.52 -21.93 24.74
N LYS A 27 -33.27 -23.21 25.08
CA LYS A 27 -33.30 -23.68 26.48
C LYS A 27 -32.23 -23.02 27.34
N ALA A 28 -30.99 -22.92 26.84
CA ALA A 28 -29.91 -22.22 27.53
C ALA A 28 -30.26 -20.74 27.77
N SER A 29 -30.88 -20.09 26.79
CA SER A 29 -31.35 -18.70 26.92
C SER A 29 -32.42 -18.54 28.00
N VAL A 30 -33.36 -19.48 28.08
CA VAL A 30 -34.38 -19.51 29.14
C VAL A 30 -33.73 -19.68 30.51
N GLN A 31 -32.77 -20.61 30.65
CA GLN A 31 -32.05 -20.85 31.90
C GLN A 31 -31.27 -19.62 32.38
N HIS A 32 -30.56 -18.92 31.47
CA HIS A 32 -29.86 -17.68 31.80
C HIS A 32 -30.82 -16.58 32.27
N PHE A 33 -31.96 -16.44 31.59
CA PHE A 33 -32.99 -15.47 31.99
C PHE A 33 -33.61 -15.81 33.35
N ALA A 34 -33.92 -17.08 33.60
CA ALA A 34 -34.47 -17.54 34.87
C ALA A 34 -33.49 -17.36 36.03
N ALA A 35 -32.20 -17.67 35.82
CA ALA A 35 -31.15 -17.41 36.80
C ALA A 35 -31.02 -15.91 37.13
N PHE A 36 -31.16 -15.04 36.13
CA PHE A 36 -31.21 -13.59 36.35
C PHE A 36 -32.43 -13.18 37.19
N VAL A 37 -33.63 -13.65 36.83
CA VAL A 37 -34.87 -13.33 37.58
C VAL A 37 -34.81 -13.84 39.02
N ALA A 38 -34.17 -14.99 39.28
CA ALA A 38 -33.98 -15.52 40.63
C ALA A 38 -33.11 -14.62 41.52
N ASN A 39 -32.21 -13.84 40.92
CA ASN A 39 -31.33 -12.90 41.62
C ASN A 39 -31.93 -11.49 41.79
N LEU A 40 -33.14 -11.23 41.29
CA LEU A 40 -33.81 -9.94 41.45
C LEU A 40 -34.44 -9.81 42.84
N GLU A 41 -34.21 -8.66 43.47
CA GLU A 41 -34.84 -8.28 44.74
C GLU A 41 -36.01 -7.33 44.51
N ALA A 42 -37.12 -7.57 45.21
CA ALA A 42 -38.28 -6.70 45.16
C ALA A 42 -38.10 -5.50 46.10
N LEU A 43 -38.49 -4.30 45.65
CA LEU A 43 -38.57 -3.12 46.50
C LEU A 43 -39.62 -3.31 47.61
N GLU A 44 -39.21 -3.15 48.87
CA GLU A 44 -40.12 -3.15 50.02
C GLU A 44 -40.95 -1.86 50.07
N GLY A 45 -42.27 -1.97 50.13
CA GLY A 45 -43.17 -0.85 50.51
C GLY A 45 -44.07 -0.25 49.43
N GLN A 46 -44.13 -0.80 48.22
CA GLN A 46 -45.11 -0.39 47.20
C GLN A 46 -45.82 -1.60 46.56
N ASP A 47 -47.02 -1.93 47.06
CA ASP A 47 -47.98 -2.83 46.39
C ASP A 47 -48.67 -2.09 45.22
N GLN A 48 -47.90 -1.56 44.28
CA GLN A 48 -48.47 -0.99 43.06
C GLN A 48 -48.85 -2.14 42.12
N ILE A 49 -50.14 -2.46 42.11
CA ILE A 49 -50.73 -3.42 41.16
C ILE A 49 -50.63 -2.82 39.75
N CYS A 50 -50.30 -3.63 38.74
CA CYS A 50 -50.28 -3.21 37.33
C CYS A 50 -51.69 -2.77 36.88
N GLY A 51 -51.98 -1.47 37.01
CA GLY A 51 -53.25 -0.85 36.64
C GLY A 51 -53.27 -0.40 35.18
N ARG A 52 -54.14 -1.00 34.37
CA ARG A 52 -54.42 -0.64 32.97
C ARG A 52 -55.12 0.72 32.84
N VAL A 53 -54.44 1.84 33.07
CA VAL A 53 -55.05 3.17 32.93
C VAL A 53 -54.88 3.71 31.50
N GLU A 54 -53.74 3.46 30.82
CA GLU A 54 -53.59 3.71 29.38
C GLU A 54 -52.82 2.58 28.65
N PRO A 55 -53.19 2.20 27.41
CA PRO A 55 -52.53 1.12 26.66
C PRO A 55 -51.10 1.47 26.18
N LEU A 56 -50.69 2.73 26.27
CA LEU A 56 -49.45 3.26 25.72
C LEU A 56 -48.59 4.04 26.73
N GLY A 57 -49.15 4.42 27.88
CA GLY A 57 -48.44 5.07 28.98
C GLY A 57 -48.16 4.06 30.08
N ASP A 58 -46.88 3.90 30.44
CA ASP A 58 -46.55 3.29 31.71
C ASP A 58 -46.62 4.37 32.80
N ASP A 59 -47.78 4.52 33.43
CA ASP A 59 -48.02 5.53 34.49
C ASP A 59 -47.28 5.22 35.81
N ARG A 60 -46.43 4.18 35.83
CA ARG A 60 -45.71 3.72 37.02
C ARG A 60 -44.46 4.57 37.24
N VAL A 61 -44.42 5.26 38.37
CA VAL A 61 -43.24 5.99 38.88
C VAL A 61 -42.25 5.02 39.55
N VAL A 62 -41.92 3.91 38.87
CA VAL A 62 -40.95 2.93 39.37
C VAL A 62 -39.64 3.10 38.61
N PRO A 63 -38.50 3.33 39.29
CA PRO A 63 -37.20 3.44 38.64
C PRO A 63 -36.92 2.24 37.74
N ALA A 64 -36.25 2.47 36.60
CA ALA A 64 -35.91 1.42 35.63
C ALA A 64 -35.02 0.33 36.23
N SER A 65 -34.30 0.60 37.32
CA SER A 65 -33.39 -0.34 37.98
C SER A 65 -34.04 -1.24 39.04
N ALA A 66 -35.34 -1.07 39.34
CA ALA A 66 -35.93 -1.71 40.51
C ALA A 66 -37.28 -2.37 40.19
N VAL A 67 -37.55 -3.56 40.71
CA VAL A 67 -38.80 -4.29 40.45
C VAL A 67 -39.68 -4.30 41.69
N THR A 68 -40.98 -4.10 41.50
CA THR A 68 -41.97 -4.29 42.57
C THR A 68 -42.19 -5.78 42.83
N LYS A 69 -42.75 -6.13 43.99
CA LYS A 69 -43.08 -7.52 44.32
C LYS A 69 -44.00 -8.17 43.27
N HIS A 70 -45.00 -7.43 42.81
CA HIS A 70 -45.93 -7.92 41.77
C HIS A 70 -45.23 -8.16 40.43
N GLU A 71 -44.32 -7.27 40.01
CA GLU A 71 -43.53 -7.45 38.78
C GLU A 71 -42.60 -8.66 38.89
N LEU A 72 -41.95 -8.85 40.04
CA LEU A 72 -41.08 -9.99 40.29
C LEU A 72 -41.87 -11.31 40.28
N ASP A 73 -43.05 -11.35 40.89
CA ASP A 73 -43.94 -12.52 40.86
C ASP A 73 -44.38 -12.83 39.41
N GLY A 74 -44.68 -11.80 38.62
CA GLY A 74 -44.99 -11.95 37.19
C GLY A 74 -43.80 -12.49 36.38
N LEU A 75 -42.58 -12.04 36.67
CA LEU A 75 -41.37 -12.56 36.01
C LEU A 75 -41.08 -14.02 36.40
N LYS A 76 -41.22 -14.37 37.68
CA LYS A 76 -41.05 -15.75 38.16
C LYS A 76 -42.06 -16.71 37.53
N GLU A 77 -43.30 -16.26 37.39
CA GLU A 77 -44.35 -17.00 36.69
C GLU A 77 -44.00 -17.22 35.21
N VAL A 78 -43.47 -16.20 34.51
CA VAL A 78 -43.00 -16.37 33.13
C VAL A 78 -41.85 -17.35 33.04
N CYS A 79 -40.86 -17.29 33.93
CA CYS A 79 -39.77 -18.27 33.98
C CYS A 79 -40.29 -19.69 34.18
N HIS A 80 -41.23 -19.89 35.11
CA HIS A 80 -41.84 -21.19 35.35
C HIS A 80 -42.49 -21.78 34.08
N ARG A 81 -43.21 -20.95 33.31
CA ARG A 81 -43.85 -21.36 32.04
C ARG A 81 -42.85 -21.71 30.94
N LEU A 82 -41.67 -21.08 30.94
CA LEU A 82 -40.64 -21.30 29.92
C LEU A 82 -39.76 -22.52 30.25
N GLU A 83 -39.56 -22.81 31.54
CA GLU A 83 -38.77 -23.95 32.02
C GLU A 83 -39.54 -25.28 32.08
N ASP A 84 -40.88 -25.22 32.06
CA ASP A 84 -41.74 -26.40 32.10
C ASP A 84 -41.56 -27.25 30.84
N ASP A 85 -41.02 -28.46 31.03
CA ASP A 85 -40.75 -29.44 29.98
C ASP A 85 -41.99 -30.28 29.60
N GLY A 86 -43.16 -29.96 30.16
CA GLY A 86 -44.42 -30.65 29.89
C GLY A 86 -44.54 -32.01 30.57
N THR A 87 -43.60 -32.39 31.44
CA THR A 87 -43.64 -33.65 32.20
C THR A 87 -44.39 -33.51 33.53
N VAL A 88 -44.67 -32.28 33.95
CA VAL A 88 -45.38 -31.93 35.18
C VAL A 88 -46.89 -32.01 34.95
N ARG A 89 -47.67 -32.42 35.98
CA ARG A 89 -49.14 -32.40 35.89
C ARG A 89 -49.64 -30.96 35.86
N HIS A 90 -50.12 -30.52 34.70
CA HIS A 90 -50.67 -29.18 34.52
C HIS A 90 -52.09 -29.04 35.10
N THR A 91 -52.34 -27.90 35.75
CA THR A 91 -53.64 -27.45 36.24
C THR A 91 -54.24 -26.39 35.32
N ARG A 92 -55.50 -26.03 35.56
CA ARG A 92 -56.20 -25.03 34.75
C ARG A 92 -55.50 -23.68 34.83
N GLY A 93 -55.13 -23.13 33.69
CA GLY A 93 -54.44 -21.85 33.55
C GLY A 93 -52.96 -21.97 33.22
N ASP A 94 -52.38 -23.17 33.38
CA ASP A 94 -50.96 -23.41 33.11
C ASP A 94 -50.65 -23.24 31.63
N VAL A 95 -49.48 -22.64 31.35
CA VAL A 95 -48.96 -22.36 30.02
C VAL A 95 -47.55 -22.90 29.93
N TRP A 96 -47.23 -23.65 28.88
CA TRP A 96 -45.88 -24.18 28.68
C TRP A 96 -45.50 -24.23 27.20
N TYR A 97 -44.21 -24.37 26.92
CA TYR A 97 -43.63 -24.30 25.58
C TYR A 97 -42.93 -25.60 25.21
N ASP A 98 -43.55 -26.39 24.34
CA ASP A 98 -42.94 -27.60 23.83
C ASP A 98 -43.62 -28.06 22.52
N PRO A 99 -42.89 -28.36 21.44
CA PRO A 99 -41.44 -28.18 21.26
C PRO A 99 -41.04 -26.76 20.84
N TRP A 100 -39.80 -26.41 21.15
CA TRP A 100 -39.09 -25.27 20.55
C TRP A 100 -38.63 -25.63 19.14
N LEU A 101 -39.01 -24.84 18.13
CA LEU A 101 -38.79 -25.13 16.71
C LEU A 101 -38.08 -23.95 16.00
N PRO A 102 -36.89 -23.53 16.45
CA PRO A 102 -36.17 -22.39 15.86
C PRO A 102 -35.86 -22.55 14.38
N MET A 103 -35.68 -23.78 13.88
CA MET A 103 -35.49 -24.07 12.44
C MET A 103 -36.70 -23.74 11.55
N TYR A 104 -37.87 -23.51 12.18
CA TYR A 104 -39.11 -23.05 11.56
C TYR A 104 -39.50 -21.64 12.03
N GLY A 105 -38.69 -21.02 12.90
CA GLY A 105 -38.91 -19.67 13.42
C GLY A 105 -40.09 -19.59 14.38
N CYS A 106 -40.42 -20.67 15.08
CA CYS A 106 -41.59 -20.74 15.95
C CYS A 106 -41.40 -21.65 17.18
N ALA A 107 -42.34 -21.60 18.12
CA ALA A 107 -42.51 -22.53 19.23
C ALA A 107 -44.00 -22.84 19.42
N ILE A 108 -44.33 -24.02 19.95
CA ILE A 108 -45.71 -24.39 20.28
C ILE A 108 -45.99 -24.02 21.73
N GLN A 109 -46.89 -23.07 21.93
CA GLN A 109 -47.46 -22.76 23.23
C GLN A 109 -48.67 -23.65 23.48
N ARG A 110 -48.69 -24.30 24.64
CA ARG A 110 -49.83 -25.07 25.15
C ARG A 110 -50.46 -24.31 26.31
N THR A 111 -51.79 -24.33 26.40
CA THR A 111 -52.50 -23.64 27.48
C THR A 111 -53.64 -24.51 28.01
N MET A 112 -53.62 -24.84 29.29
CA MET A 112 -54.62 -25.69 29.93
C MET A 112 -55.90 -24.88 30.23
N LEU A 113 -56.88 -24.90 29.31
CA LEU A 113 -58.12 -24.12 29.43
C LEU A 113 -59.05 -24.65 30.55
N SER A 114 -59.06 -25.97 30.73
CA SER A 114 -59.88 -26.68 31.72
C SER A 114 -59.25 -28.04 32.05
N ALA A 115 -59.79 -28.76 33.03
CA ALA A 115 -59.32 -30.10 33.39
C ALA A 115 -59.36 -31.12 32.23
N THR A 116 -60.07 -30.81 31.15
CA THR A 116 -60.26 -31.71 30.01
C THR A 116 -59.81 -31.13 28.67
N LYS A 117 -59.28 -29.89 28.61
CA LYS A 117 -58.95 -29.22 27.34
C LYS A 117 -57.65 -28.42 27.40
N VAL A 118 -56.83 -28.59 26.36
CA VAL A 118 -55.58 -27.87 26.09
C VAL A 118 -55.69 -27.12 24.78
N GLU A 119 -55.43 -25.81 24.78
CA GLU A 119 -55.32 -24.99 23.58
C GLU A 119 -53.90 -25.05 23.02
N LEU A 120 -53.76 -25.20 21.70
CA LEU A 120 -52.48 -25.21 20.99
C LEU A 120 -52.36 -23.95 20.12
N LYS A 121 -51.27 -23.20 20.33
CA LYS A 121 -50.90 -22.00 19.57
C LYS A 121 -49.47 -22.09 19.07
N VAL A 122 -49.22 -21.63 17.85
CA VAL A 122 -47.87 -21.46 17.32
C VAL A 122 -47.47 -20.00 17.47
N ILE A 123 -46.46 -19.72 18.29
CA ILE A 123 -45.83 -18.39 18.41
C ILE A 123 -44.64 -18.35 17.48
N PHE A 124 -44.50 -17.27 16.70
CA PHE A 124 -43.44 -17.16 15.72
C PHE A 124 -42.96 -15.72 15.55
N VAL A 125 -41.71 -15.59 15.10
CA VAL A 125 -41.06 -14.30 14.84
C VAL A 125 -41.16 -13.93 13.36
N ASP A 126 -41.38 -12.65 13.08
CA ASP A 126 -41.52 -12.12 11.71
C ASP A 126 -41.06 -10.64 11.62
N GLY A 127 -41.34 -9.99 10.49
CA GLY A 127 -40.97 -8.58 10.30
C GLY A 127 -39.46 -8.42 10.16
N TRP A 128 -38.85 -9.28 9.35
CA TRP A 128 -37.41 -9.42 9.25
C TRP A 128 -36.73 -8.24 8.55
N GLU A 129 -35.67 -7.73 9.16
CA GLU A 129 -34.80 -6.70 8.59
C GLU A 129 -33.38 -7.21 8.36
N ARG A 130 -32.71 -6.59 7.39
CA ARG A 130 -31.33 -6.89 7.06
C ARG A 130 -30.40 -6.14 8.02
N MET A 131 -29.50 -6.88 8.65
CA MET A 131 -28.44 -6.34 9.49
C MET A 131 -27.08 -6.71 8.90
N LEU A 132 -26.14 -5.76 8.91
CA LEU A 132 -24.80 -5.92 8.35
C LEU A 132 -23.77 -6.12 9.47
N HIS A 133 -22.87 -7.07 9.26
CA HIS A 133 -21.74 -7.41 10.11
C HIS A 133 -20.45 -7.19 9.33
N PHE A 134 -19.50 -6.50 9.93
CA PHE A 134 -18.20 -6.18 9.35
C PHE A 134 -17.14 -6.96 10.10
N LEU A 135 -16.73 -8.10 9.53
CA LEU A 135 -15.77 -8.99 10.18
C LEU A 135 -14.36 -8.37 10.19
N PRO A 136 -13.49 -8.74 11.16
CA PRO A 136 -12.08 -8.34 11.18
C PRO A 136 -11.30 -8.74 9.92
N THR A 137 -11.82 -9.69 9.15
CA THR A 137 -11.30 -10.09 7.84
C THR A 137 -11.61 -9.08 6.72
N GLY A 138 -12.36 -8.01 7.01
CA GLY A 138 -12.88 -7.05 6.04
C GLY A 138 -14.12 -7.56 5.27
N GLN A 139 -14.58 -8.78 5.56
CA GLN A 139 -15.76 -9.36 4.91
C GLN A 139 -17.03 -8.75 5.51
N CYS A 140 -17.88 -8.18 4.65
CA CYS A 140 -19.24 -7.82 5.01
C CYS A 140 -20.14 -9.05 4.92
N VAL A 141 -20.81 -9.40 6.02
CA VAL A 141 -21.76 -10.51 6.12
C VAL A 141 -23.11 -9.94 6.54
N HIS A 142 -24.19 -10.37 5.92
CA HIS A 142 -25.54 -9.93 6.31
C HIS A 142 -26.26 -11.04 7.09
N CYS A 143 -27.03 -10.66 8.10
CA CYS A 143 -28.03 -11.51 8.72
C CYS A 143 -29.42 -10.88 8.64
N SER A 144 -30.45 -11.67 8.97
CA SER A 144 -31.83 -11.19 9.07
C SER A 144 -32.30 -11.28 10.51
N VAL A 145 -32.80 -10.17 11.05
CA VAL A 145 -33.26 -10.03 12.43
C VAL A 145 -34.76 -9.73 12.45
N PRO A 146 -35.57 -10.42 13.28
CA PRO A 146 -36.99 -10.15 13.35
C PRO A 146 -37.29 -8.89 14.18
N LYS A 147 -38.28 -8.10 13.76
CA LYS A 147 -38.78 -6.95 14.53
C LYS A 147 -40.05 -7.21 15.33
N THR A 148 -40.81 -8.23 14.94
CA THR A 148 -42.12 -8.49 15.53
C THR A 148 -42.32 -9.99 15.77
N TYR A 149 -43.35 -10.32 16.53
CA TYR A 149 -43.81 -11.68 16.69
C TYR A 149 -45.34 -11.73 16.55
N HIS A 150 -45.84 -12.90 16.19
CA HIS A 150 -47.25 -13.17 15.97
C HIS A 150 -47.61 -14.56 16.50
N PHE A 151 -48.90 -14.85 16.58
CA PHE A 151 -49.41 -16.16 16.98
C PHE A 151 -50.46 -16.68 16.00
N LEU A 152 -50.51 -18.01 15.86
CA LEU A 152 -51.51 -18.72 15.08
C LEU A 152 -52.23 -19.70 15.98
N CYS A 153 -53.56 -19.56 16.07
CA CYS A 153 -54.37 -20.57 16.75
C CYS A 153 -54.42 -21.85 15.90
N CYS A 154 -54.09 -22.98 16.50
CA CYS A 154 -54.07 -24.28 15.84
C CYS A 154 -55.34 -25.10 16.13
N GLY A 155 -55.79 -25.11 17.38
CA GLY A 155 -57.00 -25.79 17.82
C GLY A 155 -56.96 -26.19 19.30
N ASP A 156 -58.06 -26.77 19.77
CA ASP A 156 -58.20 -27.31 21.12
C ASP A 156 -58.08 -28.83 21.09
N LEU A 157 -57.45 -29.41 22.10
CA LEU A 157 -57.25 -30.84 22.27
C LEU A 157 -57.77 -31.32 23.63
N ASP A 158 -58.44 -32.46 23.67
CA ASP A 158 -58.82 -33.07 24.93
C ASP A 158 -57.57 -33.60 25.67
N THR A 159 -57.52 -33.44 27.00
CA THR A 159 -56.33 -33.78 27.81
C THR A 159 -55.91 -35.24 27.65
N ASP A 160 -56.86 -36.16 27.46
CA ASP A 160 -56.60 -37.60 27.24
C ASP A 160 -55.94 -37.91 25.89
N LEU A 161 -55.86 -36.94 24.98
CA LEU A 161 -55.28 -37.08 23.65
C LEU A 161 -53.90 -36.42 23.53
N VAL A 162 -53.39 -35.76 24.58
CA VAL A 162 -52.11 -35.04 24.55
C VAL A 162 -50.93 -35.95 24.24
N GLU A 163 -50.86 -37.14 24.87
CA GLU A 163 -49.79 -38.12 24.59
C GLU A 163 -49.86 -38.63 23.14
N LYS A 164 -51.07 -38.92 22.64
CA LYS A 164 -51.28 -39.35 21.26
C LYS A 164 -50.96 -38.26 20.25
N TYR A 165 -51.19 -37.00 20.62
CA TYR A 165 -50.87 -35.85 19.80
C TYR A 165 -49.36 -35.72 19.60
N GLU A 166 -48.55 -35.92 20.63
CA GLU A 166 -47.09 -35.81 20.49
C GLU A 166 -46.57 -36.84 19.48
N ASP A 167 -46.98 -38.10 19.61
CA ASP A 167 -46.63 -39.16 18.64
C ASP A 167 -47.11 -38.82 17.21
N ALA A 168 -48.35 -38.32 17.08
CA ALA A 168 -48.92 -37.95 15.79
C ALA A 168 -48.23 -36.74 15.16
N PHE A 169 -47.86 -35.75 15.96
CA PHE A 169 -47.15 -34.54 15.55
C PHE A 169 -45.75 -34.89 15.05
N GLN A 170 -44.99 -35.67 15.82
CA GLN A 170 -43.65 -36.12 15.42
C GLN A 170 -43.70 -36.96 14.14
N LEU A 171 -44.70 -37.86 14.03
CA LEU A 171 -44.88 -38.68 12.83
C LEU A 171 -45.17 -37.81 11.59
N GLU A 172 -46.11 -36.87 11.68
CA GLU A 172 -46.45 -35.96 10.57
C GLU A 172 -45.28 -35.03 10.21
N LEU A 173 -44.55 -34.50 11.20
CA LEU A 173 -43.37 -33.67 10.99
C LEU A 173 -42.27 -34.46 10.27
N LEU A 174 -41.94 -35.68 10.74
CA LEU A 174 -40.94 -36.55 10.12
C LEU A 174 -41.32 -36.96 8.69
N GLN A 175 -42.60 -37.29 8.45
CA GLN A 175 -43.09 -37.62 7.11
C GLN A 175 -42.99 -36.44 6.16
N ALA A 176 -43.33 -35.23 6.63
CA ALA A 176 -43.22 -34.02 5.84
C ALA A 176 -41.75 -33.66 5.55
N GLN A 177 -40.85 -33.79 6.53
CA GLN A 177 -39.42 -33.50 6.39
C GLN A 177 -38.71 -34.35 5.32
N ARG A 178 -39.17 -35.59 5.09
CA ARG A 178 -38.64 -36.52 4.07
C ARG A 178 -39.00 -36.16 2.62
N ARG A 179 -39.87 -35.17 2.40
CA ARG A 179 -40.30 -34.76 1.05
C ARG A 179 -39.30 -33.78 0.42
N HIS A 180 -38.74 -34.13 -0.73
CA HIS A 180 -37.73 -33.35 -1.46
C HIS A 180 -38.14 -33.03 -2.91
N GLY A 181 -37.46 -32.09 -3.57
CA GLY A 181 -37.70 -31.76 -4.99
C GLY A 181 -39.04 -31.08 -5.26
N SER A 182 -39.77 -31.51 -6.28
CA SER A 182 -41.10 -30.97 -6.65
C SER A 182 -42.15 -31.16 -5.55
N LEU A 183 -41.97 -32.19 -4.71
CA LEU A 183 -42.82 -32.51 -3.55
C LEU A 183 -42.57 -31.57 -2.35
N ARG A 184 -41.60 -30.65 -2.44
CA ARG A 184 -41.35 -29.60 -1.45
C ARG A 184 -42.31 -28.40 -1.59
N SER A 185 -42.90 -28.24 -2.77
CA SER A 185 -43.77 -27.10 -3.07
C SER A 185 -45.20 -27.36 -2.58
N ALA A 186 -45.89 -26.33 -2.09
CA ALA A 186 -47.33 -26.40 -1.75
C ALA A 186 -48.24 -26.52 -3.00
N LYS A 187 -47.65 -26.73 -4.20
CA LYS A 187 -48.31 -26.63 -5.50
C LYS A 187 -49.20 -27.84 -5.82
N THR A 188 -49.04 -28.95 -5.10
CA THR A 188 -49.79 -30.21 -5.30
C THR A 188 -50.89 -30.45 -4.25
N HIS A 189 -51.27 -29.45 -3.45
CA HIS A 189 -52.18 -29.62 -2.29
C HIS A 189 -51.67 -30.61 -1.22
N GLU A 190 -50.39 -30.99 -1.29
CA GLU A 190 -49.69 -31.81 -0.30
C GLU A 190 -48.84 -30.92 0.62
N LEU A 191 -48.62 -31.36 1.86
CA LEU A 191 -47.67 -30.72 2.80
C LEU A 191 -46.22 -30.82 2.29
N GLY A 192 -45.79 -29.84 1.52
CA GLY A 192 -44.39 -29.69 1.14
C GLY A 192 -43.55 -29.14 2.30
N HIS A 193 -42.31 -29.62 2.45
CA HIS A 193 -41.39 -29.20 3.51
C HIS A 193 -40.90 -27.75 3.32
N GLN A 194 -41.65 -26.80 3.88
CA GLN A 194 -41.30 -25.39 3.97
C GLN A 194 -40.77 -25.07 5.37
N LYS A 195 -39.73 -24.25 5.49
CA LYS A 195 -39.20 -23.83 6.79
C LYS A 195 -39.92 -22.56 7.26
N THR A 196 -41.24 -22.69 7.45
CA THR A 196 -42.15 -21.57 7.80
C THR A 196 -43.01 -21.91 9.02
N PRO A 197 -43.42 -20.89 9.81
CA PRO A 197 -44.37 -21.09 10.90
C PRO A 197 -45.72 -21.64 10.44
N GLN A 198 -46.21 -21.23 9.26
CA GLN A 198 -47.48 -21.74 8.75
C GLN A 198 -47.41 -23.23 8.36
N PHE A 199 -46.23 -23.72 7.97
CA PHE A 199 -46.02 -25.15 7.79
C PHE A 199 -46.22 -25.90 9.10
N ILE A 200 -45.63 -25.42 10.21
CA ILE A 200 -45.83 -26.03 11.53
C ILE A 200 -47.30 -25.97 11.95
N LYS A 201 -47.99 -24.84 11.74
CA LYS A 201 -49.44 -24.76 11.99
C LYS A 201 -50.21 -25.88 11.27
N ALA A 202 -49.92 -26.12 9.99
CA ALA A 202 -50.60 -27.16 9.21
C ALA A 202 -50.25 -28.59 9.69
N VAL A 203 -49.01 -28.82 10.15
CA VAL A 203 -48.60 -30.09 10.78
C VAL A 203 -49.39 -30.32 12.07
N VAL A 204 -49.49 -29.31 12.94
CA VAL A 204 -50.27 -29.37 14.18
C VAL A 204 -51.74 -29.70 13.89
N GLN A 205 -52.35 -29.00 12.93
CA GLN A 205 -53.75 -29.21 12.57
C GLN A 205 -54.03 -30.62 12.01
N ARG A 206 -53.10 -31.19 11.24
CA ARG A 206 -53.22 -32.58 10.76
C ARG A 206 -53.00 -33.61 11.86
N ALA A 207 -52.08 -33.36 12.78
CA ALA A 207 -51.91 -34.21 13.95
C ALA A 207 -53.20 -34.26 14.79
N ILE A 208 -53.83 -33.10 15.05
CA ILE A 208 -55.13 -33.01 15.74
C ILE A 208 -56.23 -33.73 14.96
N ALA A 209 -56.36 -33.52 13.65
CA ALA A 209 -57.38 -34.18 12.83
C ALA A 209 -57.22 -35.72 12.82
N SER A 210 -55.97 -36.21 12.78
CA SER A 210 -55.64 -37.64 12.80
C SER A 210 -56.11 -38.34 14.07
N ILE A 211 -55.88 -37.72 15.24
CA ILE A 211 -56.22 -38.32 16.54
C ILE A 211 -57.69 -38.09 16.95
N THR A 212 -58.33 -37.04 16.44
CA THR A 212 -59.75 -36.74 16.73
C THR A 212 -60.72 -37.45 15.79
N GLY A 213 -60.23 -38.09 14.73
CA GLY A 213 -61.07 -38.80 13.76
C GLY A 213 -61.93 -37.87 12.88
N ILE A 214 -61.64 -36.57 12.87
CA ILE A 214 -62.32 -35.61 12.00
C ILE A 214 -61.82 -35.85 10.57
N SER A 215 -62.70 -36.38 9.72
CA SER A 215 -62.46 -36.70 8.30
C SER A 215 -62.34 -35.44 7.42
N GLU A 216 -61.47 -34.50 7.78
CA GLU A 216 -60.98 -33.43 6.89
C GLU A 216 -59.55 -33.74 6.40
N SER A 217 -59.23 -35.03 6.22
CA SER A 217 -57.92 -35.52 5.79
C SER A 217 -57.49 -35.08 4.38
N CYS A 218 -58.32 -34.30 3.67
CA CYS A 218 -58.03 -33.78 2.34
C CYS A 218 -58.20 -32.24 2.33
N SER A 219 -57.11 -31.50 2.53
CA SER A 219 -56.84 -30.10 2.08
C SER A 219 -56.29 -29.11 3.11
N ILE A 220 -55.89 -29.53 4.33
CA ILE A 220 -55.15 -28.63 5.25
C ILE A 220 -53.77 -28.37 4.66
N THR A 221 -53.63 -27.23 3.99
CA THR A 221 -52.41 -26.77 3.32
C THR A 221 -51.84 -25.56 4.05
N PRO A 222 -50.50 -25.42 4.10
CA PRO A 222 -49.89 -24.22 4.64
C PRO A 222 -50.35 -23.02 3.81
N GLN A 223 -50.97 -22.05 4.46
CA GLN A 223 -51.33 -20.78 3.83
C GLN A 223 -50.05 -19.96 3.58
N GLY A 224 -49.99 -19.18 2.50
CA GLY A 224 -48.88 -18.23 2.31
C GLY A 224 -48.92 -17.13 3.37
N GLY A 225 -47.83 -16.37 3.50
CA GLY A 225 -47.82 -15.11 4.27
C GLY A 225 -46.85 -15.03 5.44
N THR A 226 -46.23 -16.14 5.86
CA THR A 226 -45.14 -16.14 6.84
C THR A 226 -43.79 -16.31 6.15
N THR A 227 -42.77 -15.61 6.65
CA THR A 227 -41.42 -15.65 6.07
C THR A 227 -40.76 -17.03 6.24
N ASP A 228 -40.08 -17.51 5.18
CA ASP A 228 -39.24 -18.71 5.25
C ASP A 228 -37.92 -18.38 5.98
N VAL A 229 -37.66 -19.10 7.07
CA VAL A 229 -36.47 -18.93 7.92
C VAL A 229 -35.31 -19.85 7.52
N GLY A 230 -35.51 -20.65 6.47
CA GLY A 230 -34.52 -21.52 5.86
C GLY A 230 -33.63 -20.85 4.81
N GLN A 231 -32.72 -21.65 4.25
CA GLN A 231 -31.66 -21.21 3.31
C GLN A 231 -32.13 -21.14 1.85
N HIS A 232 -33.23 -20.45 1.56
CA HIS A 232 -33.86 -20.50 0.24
C HIS A 232 -33.36 -19.49 -0.80
N THR A 233 -32.64 -18.45 -0.37
CA THR A 233 -32.11 -17.40 -1.25
C THR A 233 -30.67 -17.07 -0.86
N GLY A 234 -29.77 -18.06 -0.96
CA GLY A 234 -28.31 -17.84 -0.96
C GLY A 234 -27.65 -17.24 0.30
N GLY A 235 -28.42 -16.87 1.34
CA GLY A 235 -27.94 -16.24 2.57
C GLY A 235 -27.70 -17.22 3.73
N LEU A 236 -27.27 -16.69 4.88
CA LEU A 236 -27.18 -17.43 6.15
C LEU A 236 -28.58 -17.78 6.70
N PRO A 237 -28.71 -18.86 7.49
CA PRO A 237 -29.95 -19.12 8.23
C PRO A 237 -30.32 -17.93 9.11
N ARG A 238 -31.62 -17.67 9.25
CA ARG A 238 -32.09 -16.57 10.10
C ARG A 238 -31.88 -16.90 11.57
N ASP A 239 -31.45 -15.91 12.35
CA ASP A 239 -31.31 -16.00 13.80
C ASP A 239 -32.70 -15.97 14.46
N THR A 240 -33.14 -17.12 14.97
CA THR A 240 -34.48 -17.31 15.52
C THR A 240 -34.48 -17.62 17.01
N CYS A 241 -33.39 -18.14 17.58
CA CYS A 241 -33.40 -18.68 18.94
C CYS A 241 -33.68 -17.63 20.02
N TRP A 242 -32.83 -16.61 20.16
CA TRP A 242 -33.05 -15.57 21.17
C TRP A 242 -34.32 -14.74 20.92
N PRO A 243 -34.64 -14.31 19.67
CA PRO A 243 -35.91 -13.64 19.39
C PRO A 243 -37.16 -14.43 19.75
N LEU A 244 -37.14 -15.76 19.61
CA LEU A 244 -38.27 -16.61 20.00
C LEU A 244 -38.47 -16.60 21.52
N VAL A 245 -37.39 -16.66 22.28
CA VAL A 245 -37.45 -16.57 23.75
C VAL A 245 -37.97 -15.19 24.16
N GLN A 246 -37.50 -14.11 23.54
CA GLN A 246 -38.02 -12.75 23.76
C GLN A 246 -39.52 -12.66 23.49
N ALA A 247 -39.99 -13.22 22.37
CA ALA A 247 -41.41 -13.25 22.02
C ALA A 247 -42.25 -14.03 23.05
N ALA A 248 -41.74 -15.16 23.55
CA ALA A 248 -42.40 -15.96 24.57
C ALA A 248 -42.48 -15.22 25.92
N ILE A 249 -41.43 -14.49 26.30
CA ILE A 249 -41.42 -13.63 27.50
C ILE A 249 -42.42 -12.49 27.34
N GLU A 250 -42.34 -11.69 26.27
CA GLU A 250 -43.21 -10.53 26.04
C GLU A 250 -44.69 -10.93 26.03
N GLN A 251 -45.01 -12.08 25.44
CA GLN A 251 -46.38 -12.59 25.32
C GLN A 251 -47.00 -13.00 26.67
N ASN A 252 -46.21 -13.53 27.61
CA ASN A 252 -46.72 -14.04 28.88
C ASN A 252 -46.64 -13.05 30.03
N LEU A 253 -46.04 -11.88 29.79
CA LEU A 253 -45.88 -10.86 30.80
C LEU A 253 -47.17 -10.07 31.01
N CYS A 254 -47.75 -10.14 32.21
CA CYS A 254 -49.05 -9.51 32.52
C CYS A 254 -49.00 -7.97 32.65
N CYS A 255 -47.81 -7.39 32.86
CA CYS A 255 -47.60 -5.97 33.16
C CYS A 255 -47.21 -5.10 31.95
N GLY A 256 -47.47 -5.57 30.72
CA GLY A 256 -47.30 -4.79 29.49
C GLY A 256 -45.84 -4.61 29.04
N LYS A 257 -45.67 -3.90 27.91
CA LYS A 257 -44.38 -3.74 27.21
C LYS A 257 -43.31 -3.00 28.03
N GLY A 258 -43.74 -2.18 28.99
CA GLY A 258 -42.84 -1.44 29.87
C GLY A 258 -41.98 -2.34 30.76
N LEU A 259 -42.61 -3.30 31.45
CA LEU A 259 -41.88 -4.26 32.28
C LEU A 259 -40.97 -5.15 31.43
N PHE A 260 -41.42 -5.55 30.23
CA PHE A 260 -40.58 -6.34 29.31
C PHE A 260 -39.29 -5.60 28.94
N ARG A 261 -39.40 -4.36 28.43
CA ARG A 261 -38.26 -3.53 28.03
C ARG A 261 -37.30 -3.30 29.19
N LYS A 262 -37.83 -2.90 30.34
CA LYS A 262 -37.05 -2.68 31.56
C LYS A 262 -36.28 -3.94 31.99
N THR A 263 -36.97 -5.08 32.04
CA THR A 263 -36.36 -6.36 32.44
C THR A 263 -35.27 -6.78 31.46
N LEU A 264 -35.50 -6.59 30.16
CA LEU A 264 -34.50 -6.92 29.13
C LEU A 264 -33.23 -6.07 29.26
N VAL A 265 -33.37 -4.77 29.53
CA VAL A 265 -32.22 -3.88 29.80
C VAL A 265 -31.47 -4.31 31.05
N MET A 266 -32.18 -4.61 32.14
CA MET A 266 -31.55 -5.10 33.37
C MET A 266 -30.84 -6.45 33.15
N PHE A 267 -31.43 -7.33 32.33
CA PHE A 267 -30.84 -8.61 31.96
C PHE A 267 -29.55 -8.41 31.16
N GLN A 268 -29.58 -7.63 30.08
CA GLN A 268 -28.38 -7.33 29.26
C GLN A 268 -27.29 -6.65 30.09
N LEU A 269 -27.66 -5.72 30.97
CA LEU A 269 -26.71 -5.08 31.88
C LEU A 269 -26.08 -6.09 32.86
N SER A 270 -26.84 -7.07 33.35
CA SER A 270 -26.30 -8.13 34.22
C SER A 270 -25.31 -9.04 33.48
N LEU A 271 -25.56 -9.33 32.19
CA LEU A 271 -24.64 -10.09 31.34
C LEU A 271 -23.33 -9.29 31.12
N LEU A 272 -23.44 -7.99 30.82
CA LEU A 272 -22.28 -7.11 30.71
C LEU A 272 -21.47 -7.02 32.01
N GLN A 273 -22.14 -6.90 33.16
CA GLN A 273 -21.46 -6.90 34.47
C GLN A 273 -20.69 -8.20 34.71
N THR A 274 -21.29 -9.33 34.35
CA THR A 274 -20.66 -10.65 34.48
C THR A 274 -19.44 -10.75 33.58
N GLU A 275 -19.56 -10.33 32.32
CA GLU A 275 -18.46 -10.39 31.35
C GLU A 275 -17.31 -9.45 31.72
N VAL A 276 -17.61 -8.23 32.19
CA VAL A 276 -16.58 -7.31 32.71
C VAL A 276 -15.85 -7.92 33.91
N HIS A 277 -16.53 -8.69 34.76
CA HIS A 277 -15.91 -9.36 35.89
C HIS A 277 -15.02 -10.53 35.45
N GLU A 278 -15.49 -11.38 34.52
CA GLU A 278 -14.70 -12.47 33.94
C GLU A 278 -13.44 -11.93 33.25
N VAL A 279 -13.56 -10.85 32.48
CA VAL A 279 -12.43 -10.18 31.82
C VAL A 279 -11.50 -9.54 32.86
N ALA A 280 -12.02 -8.93 33.92
CA ALA A 280 -11.18 -8.38 35.01
C ALA A 280 -10.27 -9.44 35.63
N ASP A 281 -10.77 -10.66 35.86
CA ASP A 281 -9.99 -11.77 36.42
C ASP A 281 -8.87 -12.21 35.45
N VAL A 282 -9.16 -12.21 34.15
CA VAL A 282 -8.19 -12.53 33.09
C VAL A 282 -7.10 -11.45 32.97
N PHE A 283 -7.45 -10.17 33.14
CA PHE A 283 -6.51 -9.04 33.16
C PHE A 283 -5.75 -8.89 34.48
N GLY A 284 -6.30 -9.39 35.60
CA GLY A 284 -5.71 -9.34 36.94
C GLY A 284 -4.79 -10.52 37.29
N GLY A 285 -4.82 -11.61 36.52
CA GLY A 285 -3.98 -12.79 36.72
C GLY A 285 -2.54 -12.66 36.18
N GLU A 286 -1.61 -13.44 36.73
CA GLU A 286 -0.20 -13.53 36.26
C GLU A 286 -0.05 -14.08 34.82
N CYS A 287 -1.13 -14.56 34.21
CA CYS A 287 -1.14 -15.06 32.84
C CYS A 287 -1.18 -13.92 31.82
N SER A 288 -0.19 -13.90 30.93
CA SER A 288 -0.08 -12.88 29.90
C SER A 288 -1.16 -13.04 28.82
N VAL A 289 -2.29 -12.34 28.96
CA VAL A 289 -3.27 -12.17 27.86
C VAL A 289 -2.56 -11.62 26.63
N GLY A 290 -2.63 -12.34 25.51
CA GLY A 290 -2.07 -11.86 24.25
C GLY A 290 -2.77 -10.57 23.81
N VAL A 291 -2.01 -9.57 23.36
CA VAL A 291 -2.53 -8.22 23.02
C VAL A 291 -3.77 -8.33 22.11
N LYS A 292 -3.73 -9.21 21.10
CA LYS A 292 -4.86 -9.44 20.19
C LYS A 292 -6.13 -9.91 20.91
N HIS A 293 -6.04 -10.95 21.73
CA HIS A 293 -7.19 -11.48 22.48
C HIS A 293 -7.72 -10.46 23.49
N GLY A 294 -6.83 -9.66 24.07
CA GLY A 294 -7.22 -8.57 24.97
C GLY A 294 -8.01 -7.47 24.25
N CYS A 295 -7.57 -7.06 23.06
CA CYS A 295 -8.30 -6.09 22.25
C CYS A 295 -9.67 -6.62 21.82
N ASP A 296 -9.74 -7.87 21.34
CA ASP A 296 -11.00 -8.49 20.91
C ASP A 296 -12.04 -8.50 22.05
N ALA A 297 -11.62 -8.83 23.28
CA ALA A 297 -12.48 -8.83 24.46
C ALA A 297 -12.96 -7.42 24.86
N VAL A 298 -12.08 -6.41 24.75
CA VAL A 298 -12.44 -5.02 25.04
C VAL A 298 -13.44 -4.47 24.02
N ASP A 299 -13.27 -4.80 22.74
CA ASP A 299 -14.21 -4.43 21.68
C ASP A 299 -15.59 -5.04 21.90
N ASP A 300 -15.65 -6.31 22.33
CA ASP A 300 -16.91 -6.96 22.73
C ASP A 300 -17.59 -6.21 23.88
N LEU A 301 -16.85 -5.86 24.93
CA LEU A 301 -17.38 -5.17 26.09
C LEU A 301 -17.90 -3.76 25.75
N PHE A 302 -17.20 -2.99 24.91
CA PHE A 302 -17.68 -1.69 24.45
C PHE A 302 -18.93 -1.82 23.58
N PHE A 303 -19.00 -2.85 22.74
CA PHE A 303 -20.18 -3.10 21.93
C PHE A 303 -21.40 -3.47 22.78
N MET A 304 -21.22 -4.35 23.77
CA MET A 304 -22.27 -4.69 24.74
C MET A 304 -22.74 -3.45 25.51
N LEU A 305 -21.81 -2.61 25.98
CA LEU A 305 -22.12 -1.36 26.66
C LEU A 305 -22.92 -0.42 25.77
N GLN A 306 -22.53 -0.27 24.49
CA GLN A 306 -23.24 0.55 23.52
C GLN A 306 -24.69 0.07 23.30
N ASP A 307 -24.92 -1.24 23.20
CA ASP A 307 -26.28 -1.80 23.05
C ASP A 307 -27.13 -1.53 24.30
N VAL A 308 -26.58 -1.76 25.50
CA VAL A 308 -27.26 -1.47 26.77
C VAL A 308 -27.58 0.01 26.89
N ASP A 309 -26.63 0.90 26.60
CA ASP A 309 -26.83 2.35 26.66
C ASP A 309 -27.92 2.81 25.70
N GLN A 310 -27.97 2.27 24.48
CA GLN A 310 -29.04 2.59 23.53
C GLN A 310 -30.41 2.19 24.06
N GLN A 311 -30.52 1.05 24.74
CA GLN A 311 -31.79 0.63 25.36
C GLN A 311 -32.13 1.44 26.61
N VAL A 312 -31.14 1.87 27.40
CA VAL A 312 -31.33 2.79 28.53
C VAL A 312 -31.88 4.13 28.03
N VAL A 313 -31.36 4.65 26.91
CA VAL A 313 -31.89 5.86 26.27
C VAL A 313 -33.35 5.67 25.84
N ASN A 314 -33.70 4.51 25.25
CA ASN A 314 -35.09 4.22 24.88
C ASN A 314 -36.03 4.20 26.10
N LEU A 315 -35.57 3.72 27.26
CA LEU A 315 -36.32 3.79 28.52
C LEU A 315 -36.47 5.23 29.02
N LEU A 316 -35.41 6.04 28.93
CA LEU A 316 -35.49 7.46 29.29
C LEU A 316 -36.50 8.22 28.41
N GLU A 317 -36.47 7.99 27.09
CA GLU A 317 -37.45 8.56 26.15
C GLU A 317 -38.89 8.10 26.44
N SER A 318 -39.04 6.89 26.99
CA SER A 318 -40.33 6.33 27.43
C SER A 318 -40.78 6.85 28.81
N GLY A 319 -40.02 7.77 29.44
CA GLY A 319 -40.39 8.43 30.69
C GLY A 319 -39.92 7.74 31.98
N TYR A 320 -39.06 6.72 31.91
CA TYR A 320 -38.52 6.05 33.10
C TYR A 320 -37.35 6.83 33.72
N ASP A 321 -37.23 6.76 35.05
CA ASP A 321 -36.00 7.17 35.75
C ASP A 321 -34.91 6.12 35.57
N VAL A 322 -33.86 6.48 34.83
CA VAL A 322 -32.72 5.63 34.49
C VAL A 322 -31.43 6.01 35.23
N SER A 323 -31.49 6.95 36.19
CA SER A 323 -30.30 7.50 36.87
C SER A 323 -29.38 6.42 37.47
N VAL A 324 -29.95 5.38 38.07
CA VAL A 324 -29.23 4.24 38.63
C VAL A 324 -28.56 3.39 37.54
N LEU A 325 -29.27 3.12 36.44
CA LEU A 325 -28.74 2.35 35.31
C LEU A 325 -27.61 3.11 34.63
N GLN A 326 -27.77 4.42 34.41
CA GLN A 326 -26.72 5.29 33.87
C GLN A 326 -25.47 5.27 34.78
N GLY A 327 -25.67 5.32 36.11
CA GLY A 327 -24.58 5.19 37.07
C GLY A 327 -23.86 3.83 36.99
N GLN A 328 -24.58 2.74 36.71
CA GLN A 328 -24.00 1.41 36.47
C GLN A 328 -23.20 1.36 35.16
N CYS A 329 -23.77 1.84 34.05
CA CYS A 329 -23.08 1.94 32.76
C CYS A 329 -21.80 2.78 32.86
N THR A 330 -21.84 3.93 33.56
CA THR A 330 -20.67 4.79 33.78
C THR A 330 -19.55 4.05 34.54
N ARG A 331 -19.91 3.25 35.55
CA ARG A 331 -18.92 2.44 36.28
C ARG A 331 -18.32 1.36 35.39
N LEU A 332 -19.13 0.69 34.58
CA LEU A 332 -18.67 -0.34 33.65
C LEU A 332 -17.76 0.25 32.57
N HIS A 333 -18.11 1.41 32.01
CA HIS A 333 -17.26 2.16 31.09
C HIS A 333 -15.87 2.42 31.71
N GLY A 334 -15.82 2.93 32.94
CA GLY A 334 -14.55 3.15 33.63
C GLY A 334 -13.74 1.87 33.88
N SER A 335 -14.40 0.74 34.14
CA SER A 335 -13.71 -0.56 34.24
C SER A 335 -13.13 -1.01 32.89
N ILE A 336 -13.90 -0.87 31.80
CA ILE A 336 -13.47 -1.23 30.45
C ILE A 336 -12.29 -0.34 30.00
N GLU A 337 -12.36 0.98 30.26
CA GLU A 337 -11.23 1.90 30.05
C GLU A 337 -10.00 1.49 30.86
N GLY A 338 -10.19 0.99 32.09
CA GLY A 338 -9.11 0.43 32.89
C GLY A 338 -8.40 -0.76 32.22
N PHE A 339 -9.14 -1.61 31.49
CA PHE A 339 -8.56 -2.71 30.71
C PHE A 339 -7.80 -2.20 29.48
N VAL A 340 -8.32 -1.17 28.79
CA VAL A 340 -7.61 -0.48 27.70
C VAL A 340 -6.27 0.06 28.20
N ASP A 341 -6.27 0.75 29.34
CA ASP A 341 -5.05 1.28 29.96
C ASP A 341 -4.05 0.18 30.34
N ALA A 342 -4.53 -1.00 30.75
CA ALA A 342 -3.68 -2.15 31.02
C ALA A 342 -3.07 -2.75 29.74
N LEU A 343 -3.85 -2.86 28.66
CA LEU A 343 -3.36 -3.29 27.34
C LEU A 343 -2.34 -2.32 26.76
N ILE A 344 -2.60 -1.01 26.85
CA ILE A 344 -1.69 0.02 26.38
C ILE A 344 -0.37 -0.06 27.16
N ARG A 345 -0.42 -0.18 28.49
CA ARG A 345 0.79 -0.34 29.32
C ARG A 345 1.59 -1.58 28.93
N LYS A 346 0.93 -2.72 28.80
CA LYS A 346 1.59 -3.98 28.43
C LYS A 346 2.15 -3.96 27.00
N THR A 347 1.48 -3.27 26.09
CA THR A 347 1.97 -3.04 24.73
C THR A 347 3.19 -2.12 24.77
N ALA A 348 3.12 -1.04 25.56
CA ALA A 348 4.23 -0.10 25.77
C ALA A 348 5.45 -0.76 26.44
N ASP A 349 5.25 -1.71 27.36
CA ASP A 349 6.33 -2.47 28.02
C ASP A 349 7.14 -3.33 27.04
N GLN A 350 6.60 -3.65 25.86
CA GLN A 350 7.33 -4.30 24.76
C GLN A 350 8.28 -3.33 24.03
N TYR A 351 8.09 -2.03 24.21
CA TYR A 351 8.92 -0.96 23.63
C TYR A 351 9.82 -0.35 24.72
N VAL A 352 10.95 -1.03 24.98
CA VAL A 352 11.93 -0.55 25.97
C VAL A 352 12.75 0.61 25.39
N LEU A 353 12.65 1.78 26.00
CA LEU A 353 13.51 2.93 25.68
C LEU A 353 14.99 2.59 25.95
N PRO A 354 15.94 2.97 25.07
CA PRO A 354 17.36 2.70 25.30
C PRO A 354 17.87 3.35 26.60
N GLU A 355 18.72 2.65 27.34
CA GLU A 355 19.35 3.19 28.56
C GLU A 355 20.10 4.51 28.28
N GLU A 356 20.19 5.38 29.29
CA GLU A 356 20.79 6.73 29.19
C GLU A 356 22.23 6.71 28.63
N LYS A 357 23.01 5.68 28.94
CA LYS A 357 24.36 5.47 28.38
C LYS A 357 24.35 5.17 26.88
N THR A 358 23.30 4.52 26.39
CA THR A 358 23.10 4.19 24.98
C THR A 358 22.62 5.41 24.19
N VAL A 359 21.79 6.26 24.80
CA VAL A 359 21.39 7.55 24.22
C VAL A 359 22.57 8.54 24.17
N GLN A 360 23.43 8.57 25.20
CA GLN A 360 24.66 9.36 25.16
C GLN A 360 25.59 8.91 24.02
N ARG A 361 25.75 7.60 23.82
CA ARG A 361 26.51 7.06 22.68
C ARG A 361 25.91 7.41 21.32
N LEU A 362 24.58 7.50 21.20
CA LEU A 362 23.89 7.96 19.99
C LEU A 362 24.09 9.46 19.72
N ASN A 363 24.15 10.29 20.77
CA ASN A 363 24.44 11.72 20.65
C ASN A 363 25.91 12.04 20.33
N ASP A 364 26.83 11.15 20.70
CA ASP A 364 28.24 11.24 20.31
C ASP A 364 28.46 10.95 18.81
N LEU A 365 27.48 10.31 18.15
CA LEU A 365 27.42 10.23 16.69
C LEU A 365 27.07 11.62 16.18
N LYS A 366 27.98 12.28 15.46
CA LYS A 366 27.78 13.63 14.87
C LYS A 366 26.72 13.65 13.74
N CYS A 367 25.55 13.07 13.97
CA CYS A 367 24.35 13.36 13.21
C CYS A 367 23.77 14.64 13.84
N GLY A 368 23.58 15.71 13.08
CA GLY A 368 23.18 17.04 13.59
C GLY A 368 21.78 17.13 14.23
N VAL A 369 21.31 16.06 14.88
CA VAL A 369 20.07 15.94 15.64
C VAL A 369 20.47 15.46 17.04
N GLU A 370 20.32 16.33 18.03
CA GLU A 370 20.53 15.98 19.43
C GLU A 370 19.33 15.15 19.92
N ILE A 371 19.52 13.84 20.08
CA ILE A 371 18.51 12.92 20.60
C ILE A 371 18.47 13.12 22.12
N CYS A 372 17.59 13.99 22.59
CA CYS A 372 17.34 14.13 24.01
C CYS A 372 16.69 12.83 24.53
N SER A 373 17.33 12.16 25.48
CA SER A 373 16.63 11.19 26.31
C SER A 373 15.41 11.91 26.90
N PRO A 374 14.19 11.34 26.85
CA PRO A 374 13.08 11.89 27.59
C PRO A 374 13.52 11.89 29.04
N LYS A 375 13.86 13.07 29.57
CA LYS A 375 14.23 13.21 30.98
C LYS A 375 13.11 12.53 31.75
N ARG A 376 13.46 11.53 32.56
CA ARG A 376 12.63 11.21 33.71
C ARG A 376 12.67 12.46 34.58
N GLU A 377 11.85 13.45 34.26
CA GLU A 377 11.43 14.41 35.26
C GLU A 377 10.79 13.55 36.34
N GLU A 378 11.48 13.57 37.47
CA GLU A 378 11.26 12.77 38.66
C GLU A 378 9.77 12.53 38.90
N GLU A 379 9.49 11.32 39.40
CA GLU A 379 8.27 10.66 39.89
C GLU A 379 7.27 11.51 40.73
N SER A 380 7.13 12.81 40.46
CA SER A 380 6.47 13.81 41.30
C SER A 380 5.16 14.32 40.70
N ASN A 381 4.89 14.15 39.40
CA ASN A 381 3.65 14.60 38.77
C ASN A 381 2.72 13.44 38.36
N ARG A 382 2.29 12.64 39.35
CA ARG A 382 1.15 11.71 39.21
C ARG A 382 -0.21 12.41 38.99
N ASN A 383 -0.24 13.75 39.03
CA ASN A 383 -1.46 14.57 38.90
C ASN A 383 -1.75 15.10 37.48
N GLY A 384 -1.01 14.69 36.45
CA GLY A 384 -1.32 15.08 35.07
C GLY A 384 -2.60 14.41 34.54
N SER A 385 -3.42 15.14 33.78
CA SER A 385 -4.60 14.56 33.09
C SER A 385 -4.18 13.41 32.17
N ILE A 386 -5.13 12.54 31.82
CA ILE A 386 -4.89 11.43 30.88
C ILE A 386 -4.39 11.98 29.54
N GLU A 387 -4.93 13.10 29.04
CA GLU A 387 -4.46 13.70 27.79
C GLU A 387 -3.01 14.20 27.89
N GLU A 388 -2.61 14.78 29.03
CA GLU A 388 -1.23 15.25 29.23
C GLU A 388 -0.25 14.07 29.26
N ARG A 389 -0.66 12.93 29.84
CA ARG A 389 0.12 11.69 29.84
C ARG A 389 0.21 11.06 28.45
N GLN A 390 -0.90 10.98 27.72
CA GLN A 390 -0.93 10.50 26.33
C GLN A 390 -0.10 11.38 25.41
N ARG A 391 -0.20 12.70 25.53
CA ARG A 391 0.59 13.67 24.76
C ARG A 391 2.09 13.51 25.04
N ARG A 392 2.49 13.29 26.29
CA ARG A 392 3.89 13.02 26.65
C ARG A 392 4.40 11.67 26.11
N ALA A 393 3.56 10.63 26.13
CA ALA A 393 3.89 9.33 25.55
C ALA A 393 4.04 9.43 24.02
N LEU A 394 3.15 10.16 23.35
CA LEU A 394 3.23 10.47 21.91
C LEU A 394 4.48 11.27 21.54
N ILE A 395 4.83 12.32 22.30
CA ILE A 395 6.06 13.10 22.10
C ILE A 395 7.32 12.26 22.35
N SER A 396 7.27 11.29 23.27
CA SER A 396 8.40 10.39 23.55
C SER A 396 8.54 9.30 22.47
N LEU A 397 7.42 8.84 21.90
CA LEU A 397 7.38 7.95 20.74
C LEU A 397 7.87 8.64 19.47
N GLU A 398 7.56 9.93 19.27
CA GLU A 398 8.09 10.77 18.17
C GLU A 398 9.63 10.83 18.14
N ALA A 399 10.32 10.62 19.27
CA ALA A 399 11.78 10.58 19.35
C ALA A 399 12.38 9.18 19.13
N CYS A 400 11.58 8.11 19.26
CA CYS A 400 12.04 6.71 19.21
C CYS A 400 11.51 5.90 18.01
N GLU A 401 10.69 6.49 17.14
CA GLU A 401 10.17 5.86 15.90
C GLU A 401 11.25 5.47 14.87
N PHE A 402 12.54 5.73 15.13
CA PHE A 402 13.64 5.29 14.26
C PHE A 402 14.22 3.91 14.60
N LEU A 403 13.71 3.22 15.61
CA LEU A 403 14.21 1.90 16.03
C LEU A 403 13.05 0.94 16.35
N ASP A 404 12.43 0.39 15.32
CA ASP A 404 11.71 -0.88 15.38
C ASP A 404 12.51 -1.86 14.48
N GLY A 405 13.08 -2.98 14.91
CA GLY A 405 12.79 -3.81 16.09
C GLY A 405 12.65 -5.31 15.74
N PRO A 406 12.38 -5.74 14.48
CA PRO A 406 12.41 -7.17 14.15
C PRO A 406 13.57 -7.64 13.25
N SER A 407 14.47 -6.77 12.77
CA SER A 407 15.50 -7.21 11.80
C SER A 407 16.94 -6.73 12.02
N CYS A 408 17.22 -5.98 13.10
CA CYS A 408 18.57 -5.55 13.45
C CYS A 408 18.58 -5.02 14.89
N GLY A 409 19.31 -5.66 15.79
CA GLY A 409 19.48 -5.17 17.16
C GLY A 409 20.28 -3.87 17.16
N LEU A 410 20.05 -3.02 18.16
CA LEU A 410 20.82 -1.78 18.35
C LEU A 410 22.32 -2.07 18.50
N GLU A 411 22.70 -3.24 19.04
CA GLU A 411 24.08 -3.74 19.05
C GLU A 411 24.66 -3.96 17.64
N ASP A 412 23.90 -4.54 16.70
CA ASP A 412 24.34 -4.77 15.32
C ASP A 412 24.61 -3.43 14.60
N LEU A 413 23.80 -2.42 14.90
CA LEU A 413 23.91 -1.05 14.38
C LEU A 413 25.16 -0.34 14.92
N LEU A 414 25.49 -0.55 16.19
CA LEU A 414 26.69 -0.01 16.87
C LEU A 414 27.98 -0.76 16.50
N GLU A 415 27.90 -2.04 16.18
CA GLU A 415 29.06 -2.84 15.72
C GLU A 415 29.39 -2.55 14.25
N TRP A 416 28.37 -2.29 13.42
CA TRP A 416 28.51 -1.87 12.03
C TRP A 416 29.09 -0.46 11.86
N GLU A 417 28.70 0.48 12.71
CA GLU A 417 29.22 1.85 12.69
C GLU A 417 30.69 1.94 13.11
N LYS A 418 31.15 0.99 13.92
CA LYS A 418 32.56 0.77 14.27
C LYS A 418 33.37 0.08 13.17
N SER A 419 32.73 -0.46 12.13
CA SER A 419 33.45 -1.02 10.97
C SER A 419 34.03 0.13 10.12
N THR A 420 35.25 0.50 10.44
CA THR A 420 35.98 1.69 9.94
C THR A 420 36.40 1.64 8.46
N THR A 421 35.69 0.91 7.59
CA THR A 421 36.12 0.70 6.20
C THR A 421 35.23 1.35 5.13
N ALA A 422 34.16 2.07 5.48
CA ALA A 422 33.28 2.73 4.48
C ALA A 422 33.26 4.27 4.62
N PRO A 423 33.48 5.04 3.53
CA PRO A 423 33.40 6.51 3.53
C PRO A 423 32.04 7.06 3.97
N GLU A 424 32.01 8.26 4.56
CA GLU A 424 30.83 8.93 5.12
C GLU A 424 29.66 9.14 4.13
N SER A 425 29.94 9.09 2.82
CA SER A 425 28.98 9.08 1.72
C SER A 425 28.15 7.78 1.62
N TYR A 426 28.63 6.67 2.18
CA TYR A 426 27.90 5.39 2.26
C TYR A 426 26.80 5.39 3.33
N LYS A 427 26.91 6.20 4.39
CA LYS A 427 25.88 6.30 5.45
C LYS A 427 24.53 6.84 4.91
N LEU A 428 24.58 7.76 3.93
CA LEU A 428 23.41 8.30 3.23
C LEU A 428 22.81 7.32 2.20
N LEU A 429 23.66 6.53 1.53
CA LEU A 429 23.21 5.48 0.61
C LEU A 429 22.50 4.34 1.35
N CYS A 430 23.00 3.97 2.53
CA CYS A 430 22.38 2.95 3.37
C CYS A 430 21.00 3.36 3.89
N LEU A 431 20.72 4.63 4.19
CA LEU A 431 19.35 5.08 4.52
C LEU A 431 18.39 4.89 3.34
N ARG A 432 18.82 5.22 2.11
CA ARG A 432 18.05 4.99 0.88
C ARG A 432 17.84 3.50 0.62
N ASP A 433 18.91 2.70 0.64
CA ASP A 433 18.88 1.28 0.27
C ASP A 433 18.17 0.45 1.35
N ARG A 434 18.33 0.80 2.64
CA ARG A 434 17.61 0.18 3.76
C ARG A 434 16.14 0.55 3.76
N ASN A 435 15.76 1.80 3.51
CA ASN A 435 14.33 2.16 3.38
C ASN A 435 13.70 1.53 2.14
N SER A 436 14.41 1.50 1.00
CA SER A 436 13.92 0.84 -0.23
C SER A 436 13.80 -0.68 -0.07
N TYR A 437 14.70 -1.29 0.72
CA TYR A 437 14.65 -2.70 1.09
C TYR A 437 13.50 -2.99 2.06
N VAL A 438 13.35 -2.22 3.13
CA VAL A 438 12.25 -2.34 4.10
C VAL A 438 10.91 -2.17 3.39
N VAL A 439 10.78 -1.19 2.49
CA VAL A 439 9.58 -1.01 1.66
C VAL A 439 9.35 -2.19 0.72
N ARG A 440 10.40 -2.73 0.07
CA ARG A 440 10.28 -3.92 -0.79
C ARG A 440 9.89 -5.18 -0.02
N GLU A 441 10.45 -5.40 1.16
CA GLU A 441 10.14 -6.55 2.00
C GLU A 441 8.75 -6.40 2.65
N TRP A 442 8.35 -5.18 3.05
CA TRP A 442 6.99 -4.87 3.50
C TRP A 442 5.97 -5.16 2.40
N ARG A 443 6.21 -4.73 1.16
CA ARG A 443 5.35 -5.06 -0.01
C ARG A 443 5.24 -6.57 -0.29
N LYS A 444 6.19 -7.38 0.19
CA LYS A 444 6.16 -8.85 0.06
C LYS A 444 5.46 -9.54 1.24
N GLN A 445 5.25 -8.85 2.36
CA GLN A 445 4.48 -9.42 3.47
C GLN A 445 3.01 -9.58 3.06
N PRO A 446 2.30 -10.61 3.55
CA PRO A 446 0.86 -10.75 3.33
C PRO A 446 0.18 -9.45 3.73
N GLN A 447 -0.64 -8.90 2.83
CA GLN A 447 -1.35 -7.64 3.02
C GLN A 447 -2.00 -7.60 4.40
N LEU A 448 -1.48 -6.76 5.31
CA LEU A 448 -2.21 -6.39 6.52
C LEU A 448 -3.52 -5.76 6.03
N ILE A 449 -4.64 -6.42 6.30
CA ILE A 449 -5.97 -6.19 5.69
C ILE A 449 -6.53 -4.77 5.99
N SER A 450 -5.81 -3.91 6.71
CA SER A 450 -6.27 -2.60 7.18
C SER A 450 -5.72 -1.37 6.43
N ILE A 451 -4.71 -1.48 5.56
CA ILE A 451 -4.13 -0.31 4.87
C ILE A 451 -4.37 -0.41 3.36
N LEU A 452 -5.03 0.60 2.78
CA LEU A 452 -5.28 0.71 1.33
C LEU A 452 -3.96 0.76 0.54
N ASP A 453 -3.94 0.20 -0.67
CA ASP A 453 -2.75 0.18 -1.54
C ASP A 453 -2.25 1.62 -1.81
N VAL A 454 -3.18 2.57 -1.97
CA VAL A 454 -2.86 3.99 -2.14
C VAL A 454 -2.26 4.65 -0.89
N GLU A 455 -2.65 4.21 0.30
CA GLU A 455 -2.08 4.73 1.54
C GLU A 455 -0.66 4.22 1.75
N GLN A 456 -0.40 2.93 1.47
CA GLN A 456 0.95 2.37 1.53
C GLN A 456 1.88 3.13 0.57
N ARG A 457 1.43 3.35 -0.67
CA ARG A 457 2.17 4.14 -1.65
C ARG A 457 2.42 5.58 -1.21
N SER A 458 1.45 6.20 -0.54
CA SER A 458 1.58 7.55 0.00
C SER A 458 2.63 7.64 1.12
N ARG A 459 2.74 6.60 1.95
CA ARG A 459 3.78 6.51 2.98
C ARG A 459 5.18 6.35 2.38
N GLU A 460 5.32 5.54 1.33
CA GLU A 460 6.59 5.40 0.62
C GLU A 460 7.04 6.71 -0.02
N LEU A 461 6.11 7.38 -0.71
CA LEU A 461 6.33 8.70 -1.27
C LEU A 461 6.81 9.67 -0.18
N LEU A 462 6.15 9.69 0.97
CA LEU A 462 6.52 10.56 2.09
C LEU A 462 7.96 10.30 2.57
N VAL A 463 8.36 9.03 2.73
CA VAL A 463 9.71 8.65 3.16
C VAL A 463 10.77 9.16 2.18
N VAL A 464 10.56 8.97 0.87
CA VAL A 464 11.52 9.40 -0.15
C VAL A 464 11.64 10.93 -0.19
N TRP A 465 10.53 11.65 -0.03
CA TRP A 465 10.52 13.11 -0.02
C TRP A 465 11.17 13.69 1.25
N ILE A 466 11.00 13.05 2.41
CA ILE A 466 11.73 13.42 3.64
C ILE A 466 13.24 13.23 3.43
N ALA A 467 13.65 12.07 2.91
CA ALA A 467 15.05 11.78 2.63
C ALA A 467 15.68 12.82 1.69
N PHE A 468 14.95 13.21 0.64
CA PHE A 468 15.37 14.31 -0.24
C PHE A 468 15.56 15.63 0.54
N CYS A 469 14.58 16.04 1.36
CA CYS A 469 14.66 17.31 2.10
C CYS A 469 15.87 17.35 3.05
N LEU A 470 16.15 16.25 3.76
CA LEU A 470 17.30 16.14 4.67
C LEU A 470 18.63 16.23 3.92
N VAL A 471 18.76 15.52 2.79
CA VAL A 471 19.97 15.57 1.96
C VAL A 471 20.13 16.94 1.31
N GLN A 472 19.04 17.56 0.88
CA GLN A 472 19.05 18.90 0.30
C GLN A 472 19.56 19.93 1.31
N GLN A 473 19.09 19.88 2.56
CA GLN A 473 19.55 20.78 3.62
C GLN A 473 21.05 20.59 3.90
N LYS A 474 21.52 19.34 3.97
CA LYS A 474 22.94 19.03 4.15
C LYS A 474 23.80 19.51 2.96
N CYS A 475 23.35 19.25 1.74
CA CYS A 475 24.05 19.68 0.53
C CYS A 475 24.11 21.21 0.41
N ALA A 476 23.10 21.93 0.91
CA ALA A 476 23.13 23.39 0.93
C ALA A 476 24.19 23.97 1.89
N VAL A 477 24.53 23.24 2.95
CA VAL A 477 25.61 23.61 3.88
C VAL A 477 26.98 23.26 3.31
N GLU A 478 27.14 22.04 2.76
CA GLU A 478 28.42 21.57 2.20
C GLU A 478 28.77 22.24 0.88
N VAL A 479 27.75 22.54 0.05
CA VAL A 479 27.87 23.19 -1.24
C VAL A 479 26.99 24.44 -1.23
N PRO A 480 27.51 25.60 -0.77
CA PRO A 480 26.73 26.83 -0.66
C PRO A 480 26.06 27.30 -1.95
N LEU A 481 26.60 26.92 -3.12
CA LEU A 481 26.02 27.19 -4.44
C LEU A 481 24.59 26.62 -4.56
N CYS A 482 24.28 25.50 -3.92
CA CYS A 482 22.93 24.91 -3.90
C CYS A 482 21.88 25.86 -3.31
N SER A 483 22.28 26.80 -2.44
CA SER A 483 21.38 27.81 -1.85
C SER A 483 20.92 28.88 -2.84
N GLN A 484 21.46 28.91 -4.06
CA GLN A 484 21.06 29.82 -5.12
C GLN A 484 20.06 29.19 -6.10
N TYR A 485 19.76 27.90 -5.93
CA TYR A 485 18.90 27.12 -6.82
C TYR A 485 17.63 26.66 -6.11
N ASN A 486 16.55 26.56 -6.88
CA ASN A 486 15.29 26.02 -6.43
C ASN A 486 15.29 24.48 -6.47
N ILE A 487 14.47 23.90 -5.61
CA ILE A 487 14.12 22.48 -5.63
C ILE A 487 13.20 22.22 -6.84
N ALA A 488 13.54 21.22 -7.65
CA ALA A 488 12.74 20.83 -8.82
C ALA A 488 11.39 20.18 -8.46
N LEU A 489 11.29 19.52 -7.30
CA LEU A 489 10.05 18.95 -6.80
C LEU A 489 9.01 20.04 -6.51
N ASN A 490 7.78 19.82 -6.99
CA ASN A 490 6.67 20.74 -6.74
C ASN A 490 5.82 20.25 -5.55
N TRP A 491 5.79 21.03 -4.48
CA TRP A 491 5.03 20.70 -3.27
C TRP A 491 3.53 20.52 -3.53
N ARG A 492 2.96 21.12 -4.58
CA ARG A 492 1.53 20.96 -4.93
C ARG A 492 1.20 19.56 -5.41
N ASP A 493 2.18 18.82 -5.92
CA ASP A 493 1.97 17.47 -6.43
C ASP A 493 1.73 16.47 -5.30
N LEU A 494 2.17 16.80 -4.07
CA LEU A 494 1.89 16.04 -2.85
C LEU A 494 0.41 16.01 -2.46
N LYS A 495 -0.45 16.82 -3.11
CA LYS A 495 -1.89 16.82 -2.86
C LYS A 495 -2.50 15.42 -3.01
N VAL A 496 -1.93 14.58 -3.87
CA VAL A 496 -2.42 13.22 -4.16
C VAL A 496 -2.18 12.21 -3.03
N ALA A 497 -1.39 12.56 -2.01
CA ALA A 497 -1.09 11.65 -0.91
C ALA A 497 -2.35 11.34 -0.08
N VAL A 498 -2.62 10.06 0.15
CA VAL A 498 -3.70 9.54 0.97
C VAL A 498 -3.10 9.04 2.28
N LEU A 499 -3.34 9.75 3.38
CA LEU A 499 -2.77 9.43 4.70
C LEU A 499 -3.87 9.49 5.77
N SER A 500 -4.03 8.43 6.56
CA SER A 500 -5.01 8.36 7.65
C SER A 500 -4.46 8.79 9.01
N ASN A 501 -3.13 8.66 9.20
CA ASN A 501 -2.46 8.97 10.45
C ASN A 501 -2.03 10.45 10.54
N GLN A 502 -2.36 11.10 11.65
CA GLN A 502 -1.99 12.48 11.96
C GLN A 502 -0.47 12.77 11.92
N VAL A 503 0.37 11.81 12.31
CA VAL A 503 1.84 11.93 12.25
C VAL A 503 2.32 12.04 10.81
N ALA A 504 1.80 11.16 9.93
CA ALA A 504 2.14 11.18 8.51
C ALA A 504 1.66 12.46 7.83
N ILE A 505 0.46 12.96 8.20
CA ILE A 505 -0.06 14.25 7.74
C ILE A 505 0.86 15.39 8.19
N THR A 506 1.31 15.38 9.45
CA THR A 506 2.22 16.41 9.99
C THR A 506 3.58 16.39 9.29
N ALA A 507 4.14 15.19 9.04
CA ALA A 507 5.38 15.03 8.31
C ALA A 507 5.24 15.54 6.85
N LEU A 508 4.13 15.23 6.18
CA LEU A 508 3.82 15.75 4.84
C LEU A 508 3.77 17.29 4.85
N GLN A 509 3.12 17.90 5.84
CA GLN A 509 3.07 19.36 5.99
C GLN A 509 4.47 19.97 6.20
N ARG A 510 5.36 19.30 6.93
CA ARG A 510 6.75 19.76 7.10
C ARG A 510 7.53 19.73 5.78
N VAL A 511 7.39 18.65 5.00
CA VAL A 511 7.97 18.54 3.66
C VAL A 511 7.46 19.66 2.75
N VAL A 512 6.14 19.88 2.71
CA VAL A 512 5.51 20.96 1.94
C VAL A 512 6.09 22.31 2.36
N LYS A 513 6.14 22.59 3.66
CA LYS A 513 6.68 23.84 4.21
C LYS A 513 8.15 24.06 3.84
N HIS A 514 8.96 23.00 3.90
CA HIS A 514 10.38 23.05 3.52
C HIS A 514 10.55 23.42 2.05
N ILE A 515 9.92 22.66 1.14
CA ILE A 515 10.05 22.86 -0.30
C ILE A 515 9.48 24.22 -0.72
N HIS A 516 8.28 24.55 -0.24
CA HIS A 516 7.64 25.83 -0.54
C HIS A 516 8.47 27.01 -0.01
N GLY A 517 8.88 26.97 1.26
CA GLY A 517 9.66 28.02 1.89
C GLY A 517 11.05 28.20 1.26
N TRP A 518 11.69 27.11 0.85
CA TRP A 518 12.95 27.17 0.11
C TRP A 518 12.78 27.87 -1.23
N ASN A 519 11.82 27.43 -2.04
CA ASN A 519 11.62 27.96 -3.39
C ASN A 519 11.14 29.43 -3.37
N GLU A 520 10.37 29.84 -2.36
CA GLU A 520 10.00 31.25 -2.18
C GLU A 520 11.17 32.13 -1.76
N LYS A 521 12.06 31.62 -0.90
CA LYS A 521 13.22 32.36 -0.41
C LYS A 521 14.28 32.53 -1.50
N THR A 522 14.55 31.48 -2.26
CA THR A 522 15.65 31.43 -3.22
C THR A 522 15.28 32.09 -4.55
N LYS A 523 14.07 31.84 -5.08
CA LYS A 523 13.59 32.35 -6.39
C LYS A 523 14.57 32.07 -7.55
N GLY A 524 15.31 30.98 -7.46
CA GLY A 524 16.32 30.57 -8.44
C GLY A 524 15.81 29.57 -9.47
N PRO A 525 16.65 29.15 -10.43
CA PRO A 525 16.30 28.10 -11.38
C PRO A 525 16.33 26.71 -10.71
N GLN A 526 15.61 25.73 -11.27
CA GLN A 526 15.41 24.41 -10.66
C GLN A 526 16.59 23.47 -10.91
N LEU A 527 17.18 22.92 -9.85
CA LEU A 527 18.28 21.98 -9.95
C LEU A 527 17.78 20.53 -10.12
N PHE A 528 18.39 19.76 -11.03
CA PHE A 528 18.06 18.37 -11.37
C PHE A 528 16.69 18.13 -12.03
N HIS A 529 16.07 19.14 -12.63
CA HIS A 529 14.87 18.96 -13.45
C HIS A 529 15.24 18.33 -14.80
N LEU A 530 14.69 17.16 -15.16
CA LEU A 530 15.07 16.46 -16.41
C LEU A 530 14.45 17.03 -17.67
N THR A 531 13.28 17.68 -17.58
CA THR A 531 12.67 18.36 -18.73
C THR A 531 13.34 19.71 -19.05
N ASP A 532 13.80 20.45 -18.05
CA ASP A 532 14.61 21.66 -18.19
C ASP A 532 15.99 21.47 -17.53
N GLN A 533 16.93 20.97 -18.33
CA GLN A 533 18.26 20.58 -17.85
C GLN A 533 19.25 21.75 -17.84
N GLY A 534 18.91 22.88 -18.49
CA GLY A 534 19.75 24.06 -18.61
C GLY A 534 20.32 24.52 -17.27
N PRO A 535 19.48 24.73 -16.24
CA PRO A 535 19.92 25.08 -14.89
C PRO A 535 20.96 24.13 -14.28
N THR A 536 20.85 22.83 -14.52
CA THR A 536 21.76 21.82 -13.94
C THR A 536 23.13 21.88 -14.62
N PHE A 537 23.18 22.10 -15.93
CA PHE A 537 24.43 22.34 -16.63
C PHE A 537 25.06 23.68 -16.21
N GLU A 538 24.26 24.74 -16.06
CA GLU A 538 24.72 26.04 -15.58
C GLU A 538 25.29 25.97 -14.16
N PHE A 539 24.64 25.20 -13.27
CA PHE A 539 25.15 24.86 -11.95
C PHE A 539 26.53 24.20 -12.05
N GLY A 540 26.68 23.20 -12.91
CA GLY A 540 27.96 22.51 -13.11
C GLY A 540 29.08 23.46 -13.53
N ARG A 541 28.79 24.41 -14.43
CA ARG A 541 29.76 25.44 -14.83
C ARG A 541 30.19 26.30 -13.64
N GLU A 542 29.23 26.84 -12.87
CA GLU A 542 29.56 27.70 -11.72
C GLU A 542 30.26 26.91 -10.61
N PHE A 543 29.90 25.65 -10.40
CA PHE A 543 30.54 24.77 -9.43
C PHE A 543 32.04 24.59 -9.76
N VAL A 544 32.37 24.28 -11.02
CA VAL A 544 33.78 24.16 -11.45
C VAL A 544 34.54 25.46 -11.25
N LYS A 545 33.94 26.63 -11.51
CA LYS A 545 34.58 27.92 -11.23
C LYS A 545 34.87 28.16 -9.75
N THR A 546 34.18 27.48 -8.84
CA THR A 546 34.43 27.59 -7.39
C THR A 546 35.33 26.47 -6.85
N SER A 547 35.40 25.34 -7.54
CA SER A 547 36.16 24.16 -7.08
C SER A 547 37.58 24.15 -7.64
N GLU A 548 38.58 24.27 -6.76
CA GLU A 548 40.00 24.19 -7.15
C GLU A 548 40.39 22.81 -7.68
N GLU A 549 39.75 21.74 -7.20
CA GLU A 549 40.00 20.38 -7.67
C GLU A 549 39.58 20.19 -9.13
N LEU A 550 38.35 20.59 -9.50
CA LEU A 550 37.89 20.45 -10.88
C LEU A 550 38.59 21.44 -11.83
N LYS A 551 38.97 22.63 -11.38
CA LYS A 551 39.85 23.52 -12.16
C LYS A 551 41.20 22.89 -12.43
N ALA A 552 41.82 22.26 -11.43
CA ALA A 552 43.09 21.57 -11.59
C ALA A 552 42.94 20.37 -12.53
N ALA A 553 41.82 19.64 -12.47
CA ALA A 553 41.51 18.59 -13.44
C ALA A 553 41.42 19.14 -14.87
N TYR A 554 40.67 20.22 -15.10
CA TYR A 554 40.58 20.86 -16.41
C TYR A 554 41.95 21.32 -16.94
N LYS A 555 42.76 21.98 -16.10
CA LYS A 555 44.10 22.43 -16.50
C LYS A 555 44.99 21.27 -16.93
N ARG A 556 44.98 20.15 -16.18
CA ARG A 556 45.71 18.93 -16.55
C ARG A 556 45.26 18.38 -17.90
N GLU A 557 43.95 18.34 -18.17
CA GLU A 557 43.42 17.89 -19.46
C GLU A 557 43.87 18.78 -20.62
N VAL A 558 43.90 20.10 -20.42
CA VAL A 558 44.40 21.05 -21.41
C VAL A 558 45.90 20.85 -21.66
N GLU A 559 46.71 20.72 -20.61
CA GLU A 559 48.17 20.49 -20.72
C GLU A 559 48.50 19.17 -21.44
N VAL A 560 47.78 18.08 -21.12
CA VAL A 560 47.93 16.77 -21.78
C VAL A 560 47.58 16.88 -23.27
N LEU A 561 46.50 17.58 -23.59
CA LEU A 561 46.08 17.80 -24.98
C LEU A 561 47.11 18.64 -25.75
N GLU A 562 47.59 19.74 -25.19
CA GLU A 562 48.60 20.60 -25.82
C GLU A 562 49.91 19.86 -26.09
N THR A 563 50.33 19.02 -25.13
CA THR A 563 51.48 18.13 -25.31
C THR A 563 51.25 17.15 -26.45
N HIS A 564 50.05 16.54 -26.51
CA HIS A 564 49.71 15.58 -27.56
C HIS A 564 49.63 16.22 -28.95
N VAL A 565 49.07 17.43 -29.05
CA VAL A 565 49.03 18.25 -30.26
C VAL A 565 50.45 18.56 -30.75
N THR A 566 51.34 18.93 -29.84
CA THR A 566 52.75 19.22 -30.15
C THR A 566 53.48 17.97 -30.64
N CYS A 567 53.29 16.82 -29.99
CA CYS A 567 53.86 15.54 -30.44
C CYS A 567 53.40 15.17 -31.86
N LYS A 568 52.11 15.37 -32.17
CA LYS A 568 51.57 15.09 -33.51
C LYS A 568 52.07 16.06 -34.56
N TRP A 569 52.30 17.31 -34.21
CA TRP A 569 52.92 18.27 -35.11
C TRP A 569 54.37 17.90 -35.43
N ASN A 570 55.15 17.48 -34.44
CA ASN A 570 56.52 17.01 -34.66
C ASN A 570 56.56 15.78 -35.58
N GLU A 571 55.58 14.88 -35.49
CA GLU A 571 55.41 13.75 -36.43
C GLU A 571 55.18 14.25 -37.87
N ILE A 572 54.35 15.28 -38.05
CA ILE A 572 54.07 15.89 -39.36
C ILE A 572 55.32 16.59 -39.92
N GLU A 573 56.09 17.30 -39.09
CA GLU A 573 57.35 17.92 -39.51
C GLU A 573 58.38 16.88 -39.95
N SER A 574 58.57 15.82 -39.17
CA SER A 574 59.46 14.72 -39.55
C SER A 574 59.05 14.06 -40.87
N LYS A 575 57.74 13.87 -41.10
CA LYS A 575 57.21 13.37 -42.38
C LYS A 575 57.45 14.30 -43.55
N LYS A 576 57.40 15.62 -43.34
CA LYS A 576 57.72 16.61 -44.38
C LYS A 576 59.19 16.56 -44.75
N GLU A 577 60.08 16.47 -43.76
CA GLU A 577 61.51 16.31 -43.99
C GLU A 577 61.80 15.02 -44.77
N GLU A 578 61.18 13.91 -44.37
CA GLU A 578 61.28 12.64 -45.09
C GLU A 578 60.76 12.76 -46.54
N ALA A 579 59.62 13.43 -46.75
CA ALA A 579 59.07 13.65 -48.08
C ALA A 579 59.97 14.52 -48.97
N VAL A 580 60.65 15.53 -48.40
CA VAL A 580 61.64 16.35 -49.13
C VAL A 580 62.82 15.48 -49.55
N ASN A 581 63.41 14.71 -48.63
CA ASN A 581 64.54 13.82 -48.93
C ASN A 581 64.17 12.78 -50.01
N LEU A 582 62.98 12.16 -49.90
CA LEU A 582 62.50 11.20 -50.89
C LEU A 582 62.24 11.84 -52.27
N ARG A 583 61.80 13.11 -52.32
CA ARG A 583 61.64 13.86 -53.59
C ARG A 583 62.98 14.14 -54.25
N GLU A 584 64.00 14.50 -53.48
CA GLU A 584 65.36 14.72 -53.98
C GLU A 584 65.99 13.42 -54.50
N GLU A 585 65.89 12.33 -53.74
CA GLU A 585 66.37 11.01 -54.16
C GLU A 585 65.64 10.50 -55.42
N LEU A 586 64.31 10.66 -55.49
CA LEU A 586 63.54 10.34 -56.69
C LEU A 586 63.95 11.19 -57.88
N SER A 587 64.28 12.46 -57.69
CA SER A 587 64.78 13.31 -58.78
C SER A 587 66.11 12.78 -59.33
N SER A 588 67.07 12.47 -58.44
CA SER A 588 68.36 11.88 -58.81
C SER A 588 68.20 10.53 -59.51
N LEU A 589 67.32 9.67 -59.00
CA LEU A 589 67.10 8.34 -59.56
C LEU A 589 66.37 8.38 -60.92
N ASN A 590 65.47 9.36 -61.10
CA ASN A 590 64.84 9.62 -62.40
C ASN A 590 65.85 10.17 -63.43
N GLU A 591 66.79 11.01 -63.01
CA GLU A 591 67.90 11.46 -63.87
C GLU A 591 68.82 10.30 -64.27
N GLU A 592 69.16 9.41 -63.32
CA GLU A 592 69.92 8.19 -63.61
C GLU A 592 69.16 7.27 -64.58
N LEU A 593 67.86 7.06 -64.36
CA LEU A 593 67.01 6.27 -65.27
C LEU A 593 67.02 6.86 -66.68
N ARG A 594 66.87 8.19 -66.83
CA ARG A 594 66.94 8.88 -68.13
C ARG A 594 68.32 8.72 -68.78
N SER A 595 69.40 8.83 -68.00
CA SER A 595 70.77 8.60 -68.48
C SER A 595 70.93 7.18 -69.00
N LYS A 596 70.47 6.16 -68.26
CA LYS A 596 70.55 4.75 -68.65
C LYS A 596 69.66 4.40 -69.84
N GLN A 597 68.49 5.01 -69.95
CA GLN A 597 67.64 4.90 -71.14
C GLN A 597 68.30 5.53 -72.37
N SER A 598 68.98 6.68 -72.21
CA SER A 598 69.74 7.31 -73.28
C SER A 598 70.97 6.47 -73.69
N GLU A 599 71.72 5.92 -72.73
CA GLU A 599 72.83 4.98 -72.99
C GLU A 599 72.34 3.74 -73.74
N LEU A 600 71.20 3.17 -73.34
CA LEU A 600 70.58 2.05 -74.04
C LEU A 600 70.18 2.42 -75.47
N ALA A 601 69.58 3.60 -75.69
CA ALA A 601 69.18 4.05 -77.02
C ALA A 601 70.39 4.26 -77.95
N ILE A 602 71.49 4.82 -77.43
CA ILE A 602 72.75 4.98 -78.17
C ILE A 602 73.35 3.61 -78.51
N GLU A 603 73.36 2.68 -77.55
CA GLU A 603 73.88 1.33 -77.76
C GLU A 603 73.01 0.52 -78.72
N GLU A 604 71.68 0.65 -78.66
CA GLU A 604 70.76 0.05 -79.63
C GLU A 604 70.98 0.63 -81.03
N ALA A 605 71.19 1.94 -81.18
CA ALA A 605 71.54 2.56 -82.45
C ALA A 605 72.90 2.07 -82.99
N ARG A 606 73.92 1.94 -82.13
CA ARG A 606 75.22 1.37 -82.46
C ARG A 606 75.10 -0.07 -82.96
N LEU A 607 74.35 -0.91 -82.23
CA LEU A 607 74.15 -2.31 -82.58
C LEU A 607 73.32 -2.47 -83.87
N LEU A 608 72.31 -1.63 -84.10
CA LEU A 608 71.55 -1.59 -85.36
C LEU A 608 72.43 -1.21 -86.56
N GLN A 609 73.39 -0.30 -86.36
CA GLN A 609 74.34 0.09 -87.40
C GLN A 609 75.43 -0.97 -87.64
N ALA A 610 75.88 -1.67 -86.59
CA ALA A 610 76.90 -2.71 -86.67
C ALA A 610 76.41 -4.03 -87.28
N TYR A 611 75.13 -4.36 -87.14
CA TYR A 611 74.53 -5.62 -87.61
C TYR A 611 73.43 -5.36 -88.66
N SER A 612 73.86 -5.14 -89.90
CA SER A 612 72.96 -5.03 -91.07
C SER A 612 72.37 -6.39 -91.47
N TYR A 613 71.04 -6.40 -91.72
CA TYR A 613 70.19 -7.47 -92.33
C TYR A 613 70.82 -8.88 -92.40
N GLY A 614 70.79 -9.61 -91.28
CA GLY A 614 71.10 -11.05 -91.27
C GLY A 614 71.37 -11.66 -89.89
N ASN A 615 72.00 -10.91 -88.97
CA ASN A 615 72.45 -11.42 -87.67
C ASN A 615 71.60 -10.91 -86.48
N GLN A 616 70.29 -11.18 -86.50
CA GLN A 616 69.36 -10.77 -85.43
C GLN A 616 69.63 -11.45 -84.07
N TRP A 617 70.28 -12.61 -84.05
CA TRP A 617 70.60 -13.33 -82.80
C TRP A 617 71.67 -12.60 -81.96
N GLN A 618 72.73 -12.09 -82.59
CA GLN A 618 73.79 -11.33 -81.90
C GLN A 618 73.32 -9.96 -81.40
N TYR A 619 72.32 -9.37 -82.05
CA TYR A 619 71.63 -8.17 -81.56
C TYR A 619 70.81 -8.43 -80.28
N ARG A 620 70.22 -9.63 -80.12
CA ARG A 620 69.44 -10.02 -78.94
C ARG A 620 70.30 -10.44 -77.75
N GLU A 621 71.49 -10.98 -77.99
CA GLU A 621 72.40 -11.50 -76.94
C GLU A 621 73.51 -10.52 -76.54
N SER A 622 73.45 -9.24 -76.94
CA SER A 622 74.48 -8.25 -76.54
C SER A 622 74.54 -8.13 -75.01
N PRO A 623 75.68 -8.48 -74.37
CA PRO A 623 75.82 -8.41 -72.92
C PRO A 623 75.57 -7.00 -72.38
N SER A 624 76.07 -5.97 -73.09
CA SER A 624 75.90 -4.57 -72.72
C SER A 624 74.44 -4.11 -72.78
N LYS A 625 73.68 -4.62 -73.76
CA LYS A 625 72.23 -4.34 -73.88
C LYS A 625 71.46 -4.98 -72.72
N THR A 626 71.71 -6.26 -72.45
CA THR A 626 71.06 -6.98 -71.34
C THR A 626 71.41 -6.37 -69.99
N GLU A 627 72.65 -5.93 -69.80
CA GLU A 627 73.11 -5.23 -68.60
C GLU A 627 72.39 -3.89 -68.40
N LEU A 628 72.30 -3.05 -69.44
CA LEU A 628 71.57 -1.77 -69.39
C LEU A 628 70.07 -1.98 -69.15
N GLN A 629 69.45 -2.98 -69.78
CA GLN A 629 68.05 -3.35 -69.53
C GLN A 629 67.84 -3.85 -68.09
N GLY A 630 68.79 -4.62 -67.54
CA GLY A 630 68.78 -5.05 -66.15
C GLY A 630 68.88 -3.87 -65.18
N LYS A 631 69.79 -2.93 -65.44
CA LYS A 631 69.96 -1.69 -64.66
C LYS A 631 68.72 -0.79 -64.72
N ILE A 632 68.10 -0.65 -65.90
CA ILE A 632 66.83 0.09 -66.07
C ILE A 632 65.71 -0.55 -65.25
N ARG A 633 65.54 -1.89 -65.32
CA ARG A 633 64.52 -2.59 -64.52
C ARG A 633 64.75 -2.42 -63.02
N LEU A 634 66.00 -2.50 -62.57
CA LEU A 634 66.36 -2.28 -61.18
C LEU A 634 66.03 -0.83 -60.75
N CYS A 635 66.44 0.17 -61.54
CA CYS A 635 66.14 1.58 -61.28
C CYS A 635 64.62 1.82 -61.24
N SER A 636 63.86 1.31 -62.20
CA SER A 636 62.39 1.44 -62.22
C SER A 636 61.73 0.77 -61.01
N SER A 637 62.23 -0.38 -60.56
CA SER A 637 61.73 -1.05 -59.35
C SER A 637 62.01 -0.21 -58.09
N ILE A 638 63.21 0.36 -57.96
CA ILE A 638 63.58 1.23 -56.83
C ILE A 638 62.74 2.52 -56.86
N ILE A 639 62.53 3.12 -58.03
CA ILE A 639 61.64 4.29 -58.19
C ILE A 639 60.23 3.94 -57.71
N GLN A 640 59.65 2.81 -58.12
CA GLN A 640 58.32 2.40 -57.66
C GLN A 640 58.25 2.21 -56.13
N GLN A 641 59.29 1.63 -55.52
CA GLN A 641 59.37 1.48 -54.07
C GLN A 641 59.49 2.83 -53.37
N MET A 642 60.29 3.76 -53.91
CA MET A 642 60.45 5.10 -53.38
C MET A 642 59.22 5.97 -53.57
N GLU A 643 58.51 5.86 -54.69
CA GLU A 643 57.21 6.50 -54.91
C GLU A 643 56.16 5.99 -53.90
N ALA A 644 56.17 4.70 -53.58
CA ALA A 644 55.30 4.14 -52.55
C ALA A 644 55.65 4.66 -51.15
N LYS A 645 56.95 4.78 -50.82
CA LYS A 645 57.42 5.42 -49.57
C LYS A 645 57.03 6.90 -49.51
N LEU A 646 57.23 7.65 -50.60
CA LEU A 646 56.84 9.05 -50.68
C LEU A 646 55.33 9.20 -50.49
N LYS A 647 54.52 8.35 -51.12
CA LYS A 647 53.05 8.34 -50.95
C LYS A 647 52.66 8.12 -49.48
N HIS A 648 53.41 7.34 -48.73
CA HIS A 648 53.17 7.12 -47.30
C HIS A 648 53.66 8.30 -46.44
N ALA A 649 54.84 8.87 -46.75
CA ALA A 649 55.40 10.02 -46.05
C ALA A 649 54.52 11.27 -46.21
N ILE A 650 53.99 11.52 -47.40
CA ILE A 650 53.09 12.66 -47.64
C ILE A 650 51.69 12.46 -47.05
N ALA A 651 51.29 11.21 -46.75
CA ALA A 651 49.96 10.91 -46.26
C ALA A 651 49.75 11.47 -44.85
N MET A 652 48.65 12.21 -44.68
CA MET A 652 48.27 12.76 -43.40
C MET A 652 48.04 11.66 -42.34
N PRO A 653 48.60 11.81 -41.12
CA PRO A 653 48.20 11.02 -39.97
C PRO A 653 46.69 11.16 -39.69
N GLN A 654 46.12 10.21 -38.95
CA GLN A 654 44.73 10.29 -38.52
C GLN A 654 44.47 11.60 -37.76
N TYR A 655 43.35 12.24 -38.07
CA TYR A 655 42.95 13.49 -37.43
C TYR A 655 42.70 13.26 -35.93
N MET A 656 42.94 14.30 -35.13
CA MET A 656 42.81 14.24 -33.68
C MET A 656 41.37 14.58 -33.28
N VAL A 657 40.85 13.93 -32.26
CA VAL A 657 39.55 14.24 -31.65
C VAL A 657 39.81 14.81 -30.26
N ARG A 658 39.26 15.99 -29.97
CA ARG A 658 39.39 16.61 -28.65
C ARG A 658 38.48 15.89 -27.65
N PRO A 659 38.96 15.50 -26.45
CA PRO A 659 38.15 14.75 -25.48
C PRO A 659 37.09 15.60 -24.78
N LEU A 660 37.32 16.92 -24.67
CA LEU A 660 36.39 17.90 -24.10
C LEU A 660 36.03 18.99 -25.12
N PRO A 661 34.87 19.67 -24.97
CA PRO A 661 34.52 20.84 -25.77
C PRO A 661 35.62 21.91 -25.76
N PRO A 662 35.78 22.68 -26.86
CA PRO A 662 36.86 23.65 -27.00
C PRO A 662 36.65 24.91 -26.14
N THR A 663 35.41 25.26 -25.83
CA THR A 663 35.06 26.41 -24.98
C THR A 663 35.18 26.01 -23.52
N GLU A 664 35.84 26.84 -22.70
CA GLU A 664 36.00 26.62 -21.27
C GLU A 664 34.66 26.39 -20.57
N SER A 665 33.65 27.22 -20.91
CA SER A 665 32.29 27.11 -20.36
C SER A 665 31.66 25.74 -20.61
N ASP A 666 31.77 25.19 -21.83
CA ASP A 666 31.14 23.90 -22.15
C ASP A 666 31.96 22.72 -21.62
N ALA A 667 33.29 22.86 -21.59
CA ALA A 667 34.16 21.89 -20.95
C ALA A 667 33.85 21.75 -19.46
N TYR A 668 33.60 22.85 -18.75
CA TYR A 668 33.20 22.81 -17.34
C TYR A 668 31.89 22.08 -17.11
N LYS A 669 30.90 22.25 -18.01
CA LYS A 669 29.63 21.54 -17.94
C LYS A 669 29.83 20.02 -18.05
N VAL A 670 30.62 19.57 -19.03
CA VAL A 670 30.93 18.14 -19.22
C VAL A 670 31.76 17.60 -18.05
N LEU A 671 32.81 18.34 -17.66
CA LEU A 671 33.73 17.93 -16.60
C LEU A 671 33.00 17.77 -15.26
N PHE A 672 32.09 18.69 -14.93
CA PHE A 672 31.25 18.54 -13.74
C PHE A 672 30.42 17.25 -13.77
N MET A 673 29.86 16.86 -14.91
CA MET A 673 29.07 15.62 -15.00
C MET A 673 29.97 14.38 -14.85
N LEU A 674 31.16 14.41 -15.45
CA LEU A 674 32.18 13.36 -15.31
C LEU A 674 32.75 13.26 -13.90
N LEU A 675 32.75 14.34 -13.12
CA LEU A 675 33.36 14.43 -11.79
C LEU A 675 32.38 14.93 -10.71
N MET A 676 31.08 14.74 -10.92
CA MET A 676 30.05 15.23 -10.00
C MET A 676 30.34 14.70 -8.58
N PRO A 677 30.46 15.58 -7.58
CA PRO A 677 30.63 15.17 -6.19
C PRO A 677 29.52 14.23 -5.74
N ARG A 678 29.88 13.21 -4.94
CA ARG A 678 28.96 12.13 -4.56
C ARG A 678 27.73 12.64 -3.81
N ASN A 679 27.84 13.67 -2.98
CA ASN A 679 26.71 14.27 -2.27
C ASN A 679 25.70 14.91 -3.25
N LEU A 680 26.17 15.61 -4.27
CA LEU A 680 25.31 16.19 -5.32
C LEU A 680 24.69 15.12 -6.21
N GLU A 681 25.42 14.04 -6.49
CA GLU A 681 24.88 12.90 -7.21
C GLU A 681 23.75 12.21 -6.43
N ILE A 682 23.93 12.01 -5.12
CA ILE A 682 22.89 11.47 -4.22
C ILE A 682 21.67 12.42 -4.18
N LEU A 683 21.91 13.73 -4.06
CA LEU A 683 20.84 14.74 -4.07
C LEU A 683 20.03 14.67 -5.35
N GLY A 684 20.68 14.66 -6.51
CA GLY A 684 20.03 14.55 -7.80
C GLY A 684 19.26 13.23 -7.94
N ASN A 685 19.86 12.11 -7.55
CA ASN A 685 19.19 10.82 -7.60
C ASN A 685 17.94 10.79 -6.69
N LEU A 686 18.02 11.34 -5.47
CA LEU A 686 16.88 11.43 -4.57
C LEU A 686 15.79 12.37 -5.12
N CYS A 687 16.17 13.45 -5.79
CA CYS A 687 15.20 14.33 -6.48
C CYS A 687 14.41 13.54 -7.53
N LEU A 688 15.09 12.78 -8.37
CA LEU A 688 14.42 11.98 -9.40
C LEU A 688 13.65 10.79 -8.83
N THR A 689 14.15 10.17 -7.77
CA THR A 689 13.45 9.10 -7.05
C THR A 689 12.18 9.62 -6.37
N ALA A 690 12.23 10.81 -5.77
CA ALA A 690 11.07 11.47 -5.17
C ALA A 690 10.02 11.85 -6.22
N GLN A 691 10.45 12.34 -7.38
CA GLN A 691 9.52 12.56 -8.49
C GLN A 691 8.97 11.22 -9.03
N ARG A 692 9.81 10.19 -9.11
CA ARG A 692 9.42 8.85 -9.57
C ARG A 692 8.36 8.21 -8.66
N SER A 693 8.38 8.48 -7.35
CA SER A 693 7.40 7.94 -6.41
C SER A 693 5.98 8.50 -6.62
N LEU A 694 5.86 9.70 -7.22
CA LEU A 694 4.57 10.24 -7.68
C LEU A 694 4.07 9.55 -8.97
N ALA A 695 4.99 9.22 -9.88
CA ALA A 695 4.66 8.65 -11.17
C ALA A 695 4.17 7.18 -11.05
N PRO A 696 3.31 6.68 -11.98
CA PRO A 696 2.84 5.30 -12.00
C PRO A 696 3.94 4.25 -11.92
N ALA A 697 3.74 3.16 -11.16
CA ALA A 697 4.74 2.10 -11.04
C ALA A 697 5.17 1.54 -12.40
N LYS A 698 4.22 1.40 -13.34
CA LYS A 698 4.51 1.12 -14.76
C LYS A 698 4.80 2.43 -15.49
N SER A 699 5.97 2.53 -16.10
CA SER A 699 6.38 3.71 -16.86
C SER A 699 5.46 3.97 -18.05
N THR A 700 5.02 5.22 -18.21
CA THR A 700 4.16 5.63 -19.34
C THR A 700 4.98 5.98 -20.58
N THR A 701 4.32 6.05 -21.74
CA THR A 701 4.96 6.39 -23.02
C THR A 701 5.61 7.78 -22.97
N GLU A 702 5.00 8.74 -22.28
CA GLU A 702 5.51 10.10 -22.14
C GLU A 702 6.79 10.14 -21.30
N MET A 703 6.86 9.33 -20.23
CA MET A 703 8.05 9.21 -19.39
C MET A 703 9.23 8.58 -20.15
N MET A 704 8.93 7.64 -21.05
CA MET A 704 9.94 6.98 -21.90
C MET A 704 10.33 7.80 -23.14
N ALA A 705 9.67 8.94 -23.39
CA ALA A 705 9.98 9.82 -24.52
C ALA A 705 11.28 10.62 -24.26
N ILE A 706 12.42 9.95 -24.38
CA ILE A 706 13.76 10.53 -24.24
C ILE A 706 14.17 11.18 -25.56
N PRO A 707 14.94 12.29 -25.55
CA PRO A 707 15.53 12.85 -26.76
C PRO A 707 16.33 11.80 -27.54
N LYS A 708 16.44 11.96 -28.87
CA LYS A 708 17.36 11.13 -29.67
C LYS A 708 18.80 11.48 -29.32
N LEU A 709 19.42 10.61 -28.52
CA LEU A 709 20.79 10.77 -28.03
C LEU A 709 21.71 9.77 -28.72
N SER A 710 23.01 10.09 -28.73
CA SER A 710 24.03 9.15 -29.18
C SER A 710 24.07 7.92 -28.28
N HIS A 711 24.39 6.76 -28.86
CA HIS A 711 24.73 5.54 -28.11
C HIS A 711 26.03 5.70 -27.30
N THR A 712 26.89 6.67 -27.66
CA THR A 712 28.15 6.95 -26.96
C THR A 712 27.94 8.05 -25.94
N THR A 713 28.13 7.75 -24.65
CA THR A 713 28.06 8.74 -23.55
C THR A 713 29.28 9.66 -23.56
N TRP A 714 29.21 10.81 -22.90
CA TRP A 714 30.37 11.69 -22.72
C TRP A 714 31.51 11.00 -21.98
N GLN A 715 31.21 10.08 -21.06
CA GLN A 715 32.23 9.29 -20.36
C GLN A 715 32.94 8.32 -21.31
N ALA A 716 32.18 7.58 -22.14
CA ALA A 716 32.74 6.68 -23.14
C ALA A 716 33.53 7.45 -24.21
N PHE A 717 32.99 8.57 -24.68
CA PHE A 717 33.65 9.48 -25.62
C PHE A 717 34.97 10.00 -25.04
N HIS A 718 34.94 10.53 -23.82
CA HIS A 718 36.14 11.01 -23.14
C HIS A 718 37.19 9.90 -23.01
N HIS A 719 36.79 8.72 -22.53
CA HIS A 719 37.70 7.58 -22.36
C HIS A 719 38.34 7.15 -23.69
N GLN A 720 37.58 7.14 -24.79
CA GLN A 720 38.07 6.75 -26.10
C GLN A 720 39.12 7.72 -26.68
N TYR A 721 38.97 9.02 -26.43
CA TYR A 721 39.79 10.07 -27.07
C TYR A 721 40.78 10.76 -26.13
N THR A 722 40.88 10.32 -24.88
CA THR A 722 41.88 10.84 -23.94
C THR A 722 43.25 10.19 -24.20
N PRO A 723 44.32 10.96 -24.41
CA PRO A 723 45.66 10.41 -24.69
C PRO A 723 46.27 9.58 -23.54
N SER A 724 45.83 9.81 -22.31
CA SER A 724 46.34 9.15 -21.09
C SER A 724 45.33 8.13 -20.53
N GLN A 725 45.71 6.85 -20.47
CA GLN A 725 44.94 5.76 -19.82
C GLN A 725 44.78 5.92 -18.29
N GLN A 726 45.29 7.01 -17.70
CA GLN A 726 45.29 7.24 -16.25
C GLN A 726 43.98 7.82 -15.71
N SER A 727 43.10 8.33 -16.57
CA SER A 727 41.81 8.92 -16.18
C SER A 727 40.69 7.88 -16.23
N SER A 728 40.71 6.92 -15.31
CA SER A 728 39.54 6.08 -15.06
C SER A 728 38.57 6.83 -14.15
N TYR A 729 37.60 7.55 -14.75
CA TYR A 729 36.44 8.03 -13.99
C TYR A 729 35.58 6.82 -13.63
N ALA A 730 35.29 6.63 -12.33
CA ALA A 730 34.58 5.48 -11.81
C ALA A 730 33.27 5.18 -12.59
N SER A 731 33.01 3.88 -12.78
CA SER A 731 31.98 3.34 -13.68
C SER A 731 30.54 3.47 -13.18
N ASP A 732 30.32 3.62 -11.87
CA ASP A 732 28.98 3.51 -11.28
C ASP A 732 28.37 4.88 -10.97
N LYS A 733 28.08 5.64 -12.04
CA LYS A 733 27.34 6.89 -11.93
C LYS A 733 25.85 6.70 -12.14
N VAL A 734 25.05 7.36 -11.31
CA VAL A 734 23.57 7.38 -11.40
C VAL A 734 23.11 8.21 -12.60
N PHE A 735 23.90 9.22 -12.97
CA PHE A 735 23.61 10.12 -14.07
C PHE A 735 24.47 9.78 -15.28
N THR A 736 23.81 9.63 -16.42
CA THR A 736 24.48 9.46 -17.71
C THR A 736 24.28 10.72 -18.54
N THR A 737 25.37 11.30 -19.04
CA THR A 737 25.28 12.41 -19.99
C THR A 737 25.68 11.95 -21.37
N SER A 738 24.78 12.14 -22.34
CA SER A 738 25.03 11.79 -23.73
C SER A 738 24.88 13.01 -24.63
N PRO A 739 25.80 13.22 -25.58
CA PRO A 739 25.59 14.19 -26.65
C PRO A 739 24.43 13.75 -27.57
N SER A 740 23.87 14.69 -28.32
CA SER A 740 23.07 14.35 -29.51
C SER A 740 23.92 13.52 -30.48
N GLU A 741 23.30 12.74 -31.38
CA GLU A 741 24.01 11.89 -32.35
C GLU A 741 25.29 12.55 -32.92
N VAL A 742 26.46 12.16 -32.37
CA VAL A 742 27.74 12.72 -32.77
C VAL A 742 28.19 12.01 -34.03
N PHE A 743 28.16 12.72 -35.16
CA PHE A 743 28.71 12.21 -36.40
C PHE A 743 30.20 12.56 -36.49
N LEU A 744 31.05 11.56 -36.22
CA LEU A 744 32.48 11.67 -36.47
C LEU A 744 32.76 11.48 -37.97
N PRO A 745 33.38 12.45 -38.65
CA PRO A 745 33.71 12.32 -40.06
C PRO A 745 34.66 11.13 -40.30
N GLN A 746 34.44 10.33 -41.35
CA GLN A 746 35.40 9.27 -41.73
C GLN A 746 36.77 9.84 -42.12
N SER A 747 36.80 11.08 -42.61
CA SER A 747 38.02 11.85 -42.86
C SER A 747 37.77 13.31 -42.49
N TYR A 748 38.77 13.94 -41.87
CA TYR A 748 38.73 15.34 -41.46
C TYR A 748 40.10 15.98 -41.68
N GLY A 749 40.12 17.17 -42.28
CA GLY A 749 41.35 17.88 -42.60
C GLY A 749 41.94 17.56 -43.99
N PRO A 750 43.15 18.07 -44.28
CA PRO A 750 43.84 17.89 -45.55
C PRO A 750 44.25 16.43 -45.80
N LYS A 751 44.62 16.13 -47.05
CA LYS A 751 45.07 14.78 -47.45
C LYS A 751 46.60 14.64 -47.43
N SER A 752 47.33 15.75 -47.59
CA SER A 752 48.79 15.78 -47.57
C SER A 752 49.34 16.58 -46.39
N VAL A 753 50.48 16.15 -45.85
CA VAL A 753 51.25 16.91 -44.86
C VAL A 753 51.74 18.25 -45.41
N ASP A 754 51.97 18.36 -46.72
CA ASP A 754 52.42 19.60 -47.38
C ASP A 754 51.35 20.71 -47.33
N ASP A 755 50.08 20.35 -47.18
CA ASP A 755 48.95 21.30 -47.15
C ASP A 755 48.90 22.11 -45.83
N LEU A 756 49.80 21.80 -44.88
CA LEU A 756 49.93 22.47 -43.59
C LEU A 756 51.21 23.29 -43.53
N SER A 757 51.13 24.50 -43.00
CA SER A 757 52.24 25.47 -42.91
C SER A 757 52.65 25.82 -41.48
N SER A 758 51.80 25.53 -40.49
CA SER A 758 52.04 25.89 -39.09
C SER A 758 51.23 25.04 -38.12
N LEU A 759 51.67 25.00 -36.86
CA LEU A 759 50.95 24.36 -35.76
C LEU A 759 49.54 24.93 -35.58
N SER A 760 49.35 26.24 -35.71
CA SER A 760 48.02 26.87 -35.60
C SER A 760 47.08 26.38 -36.70
N GLN A 761 47.60 26.22 -37.92
CA GLN A 761 46.83 25.68 -39.03
C GLN A 761 46.45 24.21 -38.80
N TYR A 762 47.36 23.41 -38.25
CA TYR A 762 47.08 22.02 -37.85
C TYR A 762 45.95 21.95 -36.82
N VAL A 763 46.03 22.73 -35.73
CA VAL A 763 44.97 22.78 -34.71
C VAL A 763 43.61 23.16 -35.32
N SER A 764 43.58 24.14 -36.22
CA SER A 764 42.33 24.60 -36.82
C SER A 764 41.69 23.64 -37.83
N LYS A 765 42.50 22.84 -38.55
CA LYS A 765 42.04 22.02 -39.69
C LYS A 765 42.05 20.51 -39.43
N CYS A 766 42.79 20.05 -38.44
CA CYS A 766 43.05 18.62 -38.21
C CYS A 766 42.65 18.15 -36.80
N VAL A 767 42.24 19.06 -35.91
CA VAL A 767 41.68 18.73 -34.60
C VAL A 767 40.17 18.92 -34.67
N TRP A 768 39.44 17.82 -34.56
CA TRP A 768 37.99 17.82 -34.52
C TRP A 768 37.52 18.15 -33.09
N ASN A 769 36.61 19.11 -32.97
CA ASN A 769 36.09 19.59 -31.69
C ASN A 769 34.66 19.09 -31.47
N PRO A 770 34.37 18.44 -30.32
CA PRO A 770 33.00 18.08 -29.97
C PRO A 770 32.21 19.33 -29.57
N THR A 771 30.91 19.31 -29.84
CA THR A 771 29.97 20.37 -29.43
C THR A 771 29.07 19.87 -28.31
N LEU A 772 28.74 20.74 -27.35
CA LEU A 772 27.80 20.42 -26.28
C LEU A 772 26.33 20.51 -26.72
N HIS A 773 26.07 21.13 -27.88
CA HIS A 773 24.72 21.33 -28.39
C HIS A 773 23.96 20.00 -28.50
N GLY A 774 22.74 19.94 -28.00
CA GLY A 774 21.92 18.73 -28.00
C GLY A 774 22.31 17.66 -26.96
N THR A 775 23.27 17.95 -26.06
CA THR A 775 23.58 17.08 -24.93
C THR A 775 22.43 17.03 -23.93
N ALA A 776 22.10 15.84 -23.46
CA ALA A 776 21.14 15.65 -22.39
C ALA A 776 21.66 14.71 -21.29
N LEU A 777 21.22 14.99 -20.08
CA LEU A 777 21.30 14.16 -18.89
C LEU A 777 20.17 13.14 -18.93
N THR A 778 20.50 11.88 -18.73
CA THR A 778 19.58 10.78 -18.53
C THR A 778 19.80 10.16 -17.16
N TRP A 779 18.74 9.52 -16.67
CA TRP A 779 18.70 8.86 -15.38
C TRP A 779 18.00 7.52 -15.54
N GLU A 780 18.49 6.55 -14.80
CA GLU A 780 17.99 5.18 -14.77
C GLU A 780 17.32 4.94 -13.42
N ASP A 781 16.09 4.43 -13.44
CA ASP A 781 15.36 4.14 -12.22
C ASP A 781 15.88 2.89 -11.50
N SER A 782 15.32 2.58 -10.33
CA SER A 782 15.75 1.42 -9.52
C SER A 782 15.56 0.05 -10.21
N VAL A 783 14.81 0.00 -11.33
CA VAL A 783 14.54 -1.22 -12.11
C VAL A 783 15.45 -1.30 -13.34
N GLY A 784 16.28 -0.28 -13.56
CA GLY A 784 17.18 -0.21 -14.69
C GLY A 784 16.57 0.44 -15.93
N GLN A 785 15.46 1.16 -15.78
CA GLN A 785 14.77 1.79 -16.90
C GLN A 785 15.14 3.26 -17.03
N VAL A 786 15.63 3.66 -18.21
CA VAL A 786 15.88 5.08 -18.52
C VAL A 786 14.55 5.78 -18.80
N LEU A 787 14.25 6.84 -18.05
CA LEU A 787 12.99 7.61 -18.18
C LEU A 787 13.09 9.01 -17.55
N ASP A 788 12.14 9.89 -17.87
CA ASP A 788 11.93 11.19 -17.23
C ASP A 788 10.67 11.17 -16.34
N PRO A 789 10.80 11.17 -14.99
CA PRO A 789 9.66 11.13 -14.09
C PRO A 789 8.87 12.46 -14.05
N PHE A 790 9.44 13.58 -14.51
CA PHE A 790 8.72 14.87 -14.59
C PHE A 790 7.73 14.94 -15.75
N LYS A 791 7.80 14.00 -16.72
CA LYS A 791 6.83 13.91 -17.82
C LYS A 791 5.56 13.12 -17.48
N ALA A 792 5.46 12.59 -16.26
CA ALA A 792 4.24 11.92 -15.82
C ALA A 792 3.06 12.92 -15.85
N THR A 793 1.97 12.54 -16.52
CA THR A 793 0.81 13.42 -16.64
C THR A 793 0.07 13.55 -15.31
N PRO A 794 -0.55 14.70 -15.01
CA PRO A 794 -1.34 14.86 -13.78
C PRO A 794 -2.41 13.77 -13.61
N ALA A 795 -3.03 13.36 -14.73
CA ALA A 795 -4.02 12.29 -14.73
C ALA A 795 -3.43 10.94 -14.31
N SER A 796 -2.24 10.57 -14.79
CA SER A 796 -1.62 9.28 -14.43
C SER A 796 -1.10 9.25 -12.99
N VAL A 797 -0.62 10.40 -12.50
CA VAL A 797 -0.26 10.59 -11.08
C VAL A 797 -1.49 10.47 -10.21
N ILE A 798 -2.59 11.16 -10.53
CA ILE A 798 -3.85 11.05 -9.78
C ILE A 798 -4.38 9.61 -9.77
N ASP A 799 -4.41 8.96 -10.93
CA ASP A 799 -4.88 7.58 -11.06
C ASP A 799 -4.06 6.61 -10.19
N SER A 800 -2.76 6.85 -10.08
CA SER A 800 -1.82 6.07 -9.27
C SER A 800 -2.05 6.14 -7.76
N PHE A 801 -2.75 7.17 -7.28
CA PHE A 801 -3.11 7.40 -5.88
C PHE A 801 -4.63 7.32 -5.67
N THR A 802 -5.35 6.78 -6.63
CA THR A 802 -6.79 6.51 -6.55
C THR A 802 -7.01 5.01 -6.37
N GLU A 803 -7.66 4.60 -5.27
CA GLU A 803 -7.86 3.19 -4.95
C GLU A 803 -8.74 2.52 -6.00
N LYS A 804 -8.27 1.40 -6.55
CA LYS A 804 -8.98 0.63 -7.58
C LYS A 804 -9.86 -0.42 -6.92
N LEU A 805 -11.17 -0.29 -7.11
CA LEU A 805 -12.12 -1.31 -6.68
C LEU A 805 -11.95 -2.55 -7.56
N ARG A 806 -11.92 -3.73 -6.94
CA ARG A 806 -11.84 -5.02 -7.64
C ARG A 806 -13.24 -5.50 -8.01
N GLU A 807 -13.36 -6.40 -8.99
CA GLU A 807 -14.63 -7.07 -9.30
C GLU A 807 -15.28 -7.65 -8.02
N PRO A 808 -16.60 -7.50 -7.84
CA PRO A 808 -17.60 -6.97 -8.79
C PRO A 808 -17.81 -5.44 -8.75
N PHE A 809 -17.07 -4.69 -7.93
CA PHE A 809 -17.33 -3.27 -7.67
C PHE A 809 -16.65 -2.30 -8.66
N GLU A 810 -16.08 -2.80 -9.77
CA GLU A 810 -15.43 -1.98 -10.79
C GLU A 810 -16.37 -0.91 -11.37
N GLU A 811 -17.66 -1.23 -11.55
CA GLU A 811 -18.69 -0.29 -12.02
C GLU A 811 -18.88 0.90 -11.06
N SER A 812 -18.45 0.76 -9.80
CA SER A 812 -18.53 1.79 -8.75
C SER A 812 -17.24 2.59 -8.57
N GLN A 813 -16.25 2.43 -9.46
CA GLN A 813 -14.97 3.15 -9.38
C GLN A 813 -15.14 4.68 -9.34
N TRP A 814 -16.27 5.19 -9.85
CA TRP A 814 -16.62 6.61 -9.80
C TRP A 814 -16.78 7.15 -8.35
N LEU A 815 -16.99 6.29 -7.35
CA LEU A 815 -17.01 6.69 -5.94
C LEU A 815 -15.62 7.14 -5.44
N ASN A 816 -14.56 6.56 -5.99
CA ASN A 816 -13.19 6.86 -5.62
C ASN A 816 -12.54 7.92 -6.53
N THR A 817 -13.26 8.48 -7.52
CA THR A 817 -12.66 9.44 -8.45
C THR A 817 -12.11 10.67 -7.73
N TRP A 818 -10.90 11.08 -8.13
CA TRP A 818 -10.24 12.27 -7.63
C TRP A 818 -11.09 13.54 -7.84
N PRO A 819 -11.22 14.42 -6.84
CA PRO A 819 -11.92 15.69 -7.02
C PRO A 819 -11.17 16.55 -8.05
N GLY A 820 -11.83 16.87 -9.17
CA GLY A 820 -11.27 17.75 -10.19
C GLY A 820 -10.88 19.12 -9.64
N GLU A 821 -10.16 19.92 -10.43
CA GLU A 821 -9.75 21.29 -10.05
C GLU A 821 -10.92 22.24 -9.75
N SER A 822 -12.16 21.81 -10.02
CA SER A 822 -13.41 22.43 -9.54
C SER A 822 -14.09 21.53 -8.51
N ASP A 823 -13.99 21.97 -7.26
CA ASP A 823 -14.41 21.34 -6.01
C ASP A 823 -15.85 20.77 -6.04
N THR A 824 -16.02 19.49 -6.39
CA THR A 824 -17.34 18.84 -6.55
C THR A 824 -17.42 17.42 -5.98
N ARG A 825 -16.59 17.08 -4.98
CA ARG A 825 -16.70 15.79 -4.25
C ARG A 825 -18.11 15.58 -3.68
N GLY A 826 -18.72 16.66 -3.19
CA GLY A 826 -20.10 16.64 -2.69
C GLY A 826 -21.18 16.68 -3.77
N ASN A 827 -20.86 16.90 -5.05
CA ASN A 827 -21.89 17.04 -6.09
C ASN A 827 -21.92 15.86 -7.05
N LEU A 828 -20.77 15.26 -7.42
CA LEU A 828 -20.75 14.08 -8.30
C LEU A 828 -21.20 12.80 -7.59
N VAL A 829 -20.85 12.63 -6.30
CA VAL A 829 -21.32 11.49 -5.50
C VAL A 829 -22.84 11.52 -5.35
N TYR A 830 -23.39 12.69 -5.06
CA TYR A 830 -24.83 12.90 -4.93
C TYR A 830 -25.56 12.91 -6.28
N ALA A 831 -24.93 13.40 -7.35
CA ALA A 831 -25.51 13.41 -8.69
C ALA A 831 -25.58 12.00 -9.30
N ASN A 832 -24.60 11.14 -9.03
CA ASN A 832 -24.55 9.76 -9.56
C ASN A 832 -25.04 8.70 -8.55
N LEU A 833 -25.68 9.11 -7.45
CA LEU A 833 -26.25 8.20 -6.46
C LEU A 833 -27.27 7.23 -7.07
N TYR A 834 -27.90 7.60 -8.19
CA TYR A 834 -28.79 6.71 -8.96
C TYR A 834 -28.07 5.55 -9.66
N GLN A 835 -26.75 5.64 -9.83
CA GLN A 835 -25.88 4.59 -10.35
C GLN A 835 -25.31 3.70 -9.23
N GLN A 836 -25.74 3.92 -7.99
CA GLN A 836 -25.42 3.03 -6.87
C GLN A 836 -25.90 1.61 -7.22
N PRO A 837 -25.02 0.60 -7.14
CA PRO A 837 -25.43 -0.79 -7.29
C PRO A 837 -26.55 -1.10 -6.30
N LYS A 838 -27.56 -1.88 -6.72
CA LYS A 838 -28.65 -2.30 -5.83
C LYS A 838 -28.15 -3.06 -4.58
N ASP A 839 -26.90 -3.51 -4.62
CA ASP A 839 -26.23 -4.29 -3.57
C ASP A 839 -25.26 -3.44 -2.71
N PHE A 840 -25.21 -2.11 -2.87
CA PHE A 840 -24.23 -1.21 -2.21
C PHE A 840 -24.66 -0.70 -0.82
N GLU A 841 -25.36 -1.53 -0.05
CA GLU A 841 -25.59 -1.29 1.39
C GLU A 841 -24.94 -2.39 2.21
#